data_AF-A0A1R1C8Z9-F1
#
_entry.id   AF-A0A1R1C8Z9-F1
#
_cell.length_a   1.000
_cell.length_b   1.000
_cell.length_c   1.000
_cell.angle_alpha   90.00
_cell.angle_beta   90.00
_cell.angle_gamma   90.00
#
_symmetry.space_group_name_H-M   'P 1'
#
loop_
_entity.id
_entity.type
_entity.pdbx_description
1 polymer ?
#
loop_
_entity_poly.entity_id
_entity_poly.type
_entity_poly.pdbx_seq_one_letter_code
_entity_poly.pdbx_strand_id
1 'polypeptide(L)'
;MTLLSKSLHFIHSFKALEKADSVQPNHPVEQFKKLYQTSGTLSDSTDSLLHFVKNTIENMETVSLSIHEIVNAAALQSEETEKSLVHSEALGEVLNTAVQQIQHVETATVQSLHAAEAGKSTVDLLAQQSIHNKEISNKLHTTMKDLEHKTEAISKAMESIFQVSQSIQMLSLNASIEAAHAGEQGKGFAVVAQEVRKLAVESAVNGRTITGLLQGMQQQVRAFSEIVDETRKSSQNVSQAVVETKQQFDSIHLNLSHITEHSAEASQFLHTASYRKDLLIQHLHTVTSLAQQSLSSAYEVARLSEKQASSVLTVAGSTQDLQSISQDLRAGVVEIIGDAASETKQTTQQIRIGFIPNLTHAPALLAIHHQLFEQQFDGQFETRAFSAGPAVVDALLNNQIDIGYTGPGPVFEAFSKKQNIQIISGVNQGGAALLVRADSNLQQAEQLRGKTIAIPQYGNGQHILLRQLLGRHGLKDVFRGGDIRIIQAKPSALISMFASNQVDAALVQEPWVTLLENKAAARVLVDWQELYNGGQYPNTVIAVNRDFVHNHPQTVSRFLQAHNASMLSISEKRPGTYHTLSQSLEQLTGQSLSVDAIERALQRIIWNSTTDLSTLRGFAQLIKQEGFLNKDIDFDLLLVK
;
A
#
# COMPACT_ATOMS: atom_id res chain seq x y z
N MET A 1 4.05 36.81 -58.42
CA MET A 1 4.57 37.15 -59.76
C MET A 1 6.09 37.41 -59.78
N THR A 2 6.88 36.79 -58.89
CA THR A 2 8.31 37.14 -58.67
C THR A 2 9.27 35.94 -58.58
N LEU A 3 8.80 34.73 -58.90
CA LEU A 3 9.66 33.54 -59.11
C LEU A 3 9.82 33.17 -60.59
N LEU A 4 8.79 33.40 -61.42
CA LEU A 4 8.86 33.23 -62.88
C LEU A 4 9.77 34.27 -63.58
N SER A 5 9.93 35.46 -63.01
CA SER A 5 10.85 36.47 -63.55
C SER A 5 12.32 36.25 -63.14
N LYS A 6 12.57 35.56 -62.02
CA LYS A 6 13.93 35.23 -61.56
C LYS A 6 14.50 33.99 -62.26
N SER A 7 13.66 33.01 -62.60
CA SER A 7 14.04 31.85 -63.42
C SER A 7 14.40 32.26 -64.86
N LEU A 8 13.68 33.23 -65.45
CA LEU A 8 14.01 33.75 -66.77
C LEU A 8 15.34 34.53 -66.80
N HIS A 9 15.69 35.23 -65.71
CA HIS A 9 16.96 35.94 -65.59
C HIS A 9 18.15 34.98 -65.43
N PHE A 10 17.96 33.85 -64.75
CA PHE A 10 18.99 32.82 -64.60
C PHE A 10 19.29 32.10 -65.94
N ILE A 11 18.26 31.78 -66.72
CA ILE A 11 18.39 31.19 -68.06
C ILE A 11 19.02 32.17 -69.06
N HIS A 12 18.70 33.47 -69.00
CA HIS A 12 19.35 34.49 -69.82
C HIS A 12 20.82 34.74 -69.44
N SER A 13 21.18 34.58 -68.16
CA SER A 13 22.56 34.68 -67.68
C SER A 13 23.42 33.50 -68.16
N PHE A 14 22.83 32.33 -68.34
CA PHE A 14 23.53 31.13 -68.82
C PHE A 14 23.91 31.21 -70.31
N LYS A 15 23.04 31.78 -71.15
CA LYS A 15 23.36 32.08 -72.56
C LYS A 15 24.42 33.17 -72.76
N ALA A 16 24.69 33.97 -71.73
CA ALA A 16 25.76 34.97 -71.76
C ALA A 16 27.14 34.36 -71.40
N LEU A 17 27.16 33.25 -70.65
CA LEU A 17 28.39 32.53 -70.26
C LEU A 17 28.92 31.61 -71.38
N GLU A 18 28.08 31.17 -72.31
CA GLU A 18 28.51 30.42 -73.52
C GLU A 18 29.32 31.27 -74.52
N LYS A 19 29.32 32.60 -74.39
CA LYS A 19 30.03 33.52 -75.30
C LYS A 19 31.33 34.11 -74.72
N ALA A 20 31.75 33.67 -73.54
CA ALA A 20 33.02 34.10 -72.96
C ALA A 20 34.09 33.03 -73.21
N ASP A 21 34.86 33.22 -74.29
CA ASP A 21 36.11 32.49 -74.56
C ASP A 21 37.14 32.80 -73.46
N SER A 22 37.02 32.16 -72.29
CA SER A 22 38.09 31.94 -71.28
C SER A 22 37.55 31.42 -69.94
N VAL A 23 37.05 30.18 -69.87
CA VAL A 23 36.92 29.48 -68.58
C VAL A 23 37.35 28.03 -68.73
N GLN A 24 38.23 27.59 -67.81
CA GLN A 24 38.74 26.22 -67.75
C GLN A 24 37.61 25.16 -67.73
N PRO A 25 37.81 24.01 -68.38
CA PRO A 25 36.82 22.94 -68.37
C PRO A 25 36.77 22.27 -66.98
N ASN A 26 35.57 22.08 -66.42
CA ASN A 26 35.17 21.26 -65.25
C ASN A 26 34.87 21.91 -63.88
N HIS A 27 35.06 23.21 -63.66
CA HIS A 27 34.79 23.80 -62.34
C HIS A 27 33.30 23.71 -61.87
N PRO A 28 32.28 23.89 -62.74
CA PRO A 28 30.87 23.83 -62.32
C PRO A 28 30.41 22.40 -61.98
N VAL A 29 30.85 21.39 -62.74
CA VAL A 29 30.45 19.98 -62.56
C VAL A 29 30.98 19.43 -61.23
N GLU A 30 32.22 19.74 -60.86
CA GLU A 30 32.79 19.35 -59.57
C GLU A 30 32.10 20.05 -58.39
N GLN A 31 31.65 21.30 -58.55
CA GLN A 31 30.83 21.99 -57.55
C GLN A 31 29.46 21.34 -57.36
N PHE A 32 28.78 20.94 -58.44
CA PHE A 32 27.50 20.23 -58.36
C PHE A 32 27.65 18.82 -57.77
N LYS A 33 28.69 18.07 -58.12
CA LYS A 33 29.00 16.78 -57.46
C LYS A 33 29.23 16.95 -55.95
N LYS A 34 29.98 17.97 -55.54
CA LYS A 34 30.21 18.28 -54.13
C LYS A 34 28.91 18.66 -53.41
N LEU A 35 28.03 19.41 -54.07
CA LEU A 35 26.70 19.76 -53.54
C LEU A 35 25.79 18.51 -53.39
N TYR A 36 25.80 17.61 -54.38
CA TYR A 36 25.10 16.33 -54.32
C TYR A 36 25.59 15.45 -53.16
N GLN A 37 26.90 15.34 -52.98
CA GLN A 37 27.51 14.62 -51.86
C GLN A 37 27.15 15.25 -50.50
N THR A 38 27.20 16.58 -50.40
CA THR A 38 26.87 17.32 -49.16
C THR A 38 25.39 17.15 -48.80
N SER A 39 24.49 17.14 -49.78
CA SER A 39 23.07 16.78 -49.58
C SER A 39 22.93 15.34 -49.10
N GLY A 40 23.66 14.38 -49.69
CA GLY A 40 23.71 13.00 -49.20
C GLY A 40 24.05 12.94 -47.70
N THR A 41 25.16 13.56 -47.31
CA THR A 41 25.58 13.65 -45.90
C THR A 41 24.54 14.34 -45.02
N LEU A 42 23.87 15.39 -45.52
CA LEU A 42 22.79 16.07 -44.79
C LEU A 42 21.58 15.15 -44.59
N SER A 43 21.21 14.36 -45.60
CA SER A 43 20.12 13.37 -45.51
C SER A 43 20.43 12.30 -44.45
N ASP A 44 21.64 11.73 -44.50
CA ASP A 44 22.08 10.71 -43.53
C ASP A 44 22.11 11.28 -42.10
N SER A 45 22.50 12.55 -41.96
CA SER A 45 22.49 13.27 -40.67
C SER A 45 21.07 13.51 -40.16
N THR A 46 20.12 13.82 -41.05
CA THR A 46 18.71 13.97 -40.68
C THR A 46 18.05 12.64 -40.30
N ASP A 47 18.38 11.53 -40.97
CA ASP A 47 17.91 10.19 -40.58
C ASP A 47 18.43 9.79 -39.20
N SER A 48 19.70 10.10 -38.91
CA SER A 48 20.29 9.87 -37.58
C SER A 48 19.59 10.70 -36.50
N LEU A 49 19.24 11.95 -36.78
CA LEU A 49 18.48 12.81 -35.87
C LEU A 49 17.04 12.32 -35.65
N LEU A 50 16.37 11.81 -36.68
CA LEU A 50 15.04 11.19 -36.53
C LEU A 50 15.10 9.94 -35.65
N HIS A 51 16.14 9.12 -35.80
CA HIS A 51 16.36 7.98 -34.90
C HIS A 51 16.60 8.44 -33.46
N PHE A 52 17.38 9.51 -33.25
CA PHE A 52 17.59 10.10 -31.93
C PHE A 52 16.30 10.63 -31.31
N VAL A 53 15.45 11.31 -32.10
CA VAL A 53 14.12 11.78 -31.69
C VAL A 53 13.25 10.61 -31.24
N LYS A 54 13.16 9.55 -32.05
CA LYS A 54 12.37 8.35 -31.73
C LYS A 54 12.81 7.73 -30.41
N ASN A 55 14.11 7.49 -30.24
CA ASN A 55 14.66 6.95 -28.99
C ASN A 55 14.36 7.86 -27.79
N THR A 56 14.37 9.19 -28.00
CA THR A 56 14.07 10.15 -26.93
C THR A 56 12.60 10.07 -26.51
N ILE A 57 11.68 9.87 -27.45
CA ILE A 57 10.25 9.65 -27.16
C ILE A 57 10.04 8.35 -26.37
N GLU A 58 10.67 7.25 -26.79
CA GLU A 58 10.61 5.96 -26.06
C GLU A 58 11.16 6.08 -24.63
N ASN A 59 12.26 6.83 -24.46
CA ASN A 59 12.81 7.13 -23.13
C ASN A 59 11.85 7.97 -22.28
N MET A 60 11.11 8.91 -22.88
CA MET A 60 10.11 9.71 -22.16
C MET A 60 8.92 8.87 -21.68
N GLU A 61 8.47 7.91 -22.47
CA GLU A 61 7.44 6.95 -22.03
C GLU A 61 7.93 6.15 -20.81
N THR A 62 9.18 5.70 -20.85
CA THR A 62 9.79 4.99 -19.73
C THR A 62 9.89 5.88 -18.48
N VAL A 63 10.33 7.13 -18.62
CA VAL A 63 10.36 8.11 -17.52
C VAL A 63 8.97 8.35 -16.94
N SER A 64 7.93 8.42 -17.78
CA SER A 64 6.55 8.59 -17.34
C SER A 64 6.06 7.42 -16.49
N LEU A 65 6.38 6.18 -16.89
CA LEU A 65 6.07 4.98 -16.11
C LEU A 65 6.80 5.00 -14.75
N SER A 66 8.08 5.34 -14.72
CA SER A 66 8.84 5.43 -13.46
C SER A 66 8.31 6.51 -12.52
N ILE A 67 7.87 7.66 -13.04
CA ILE A 67 7.20 8.69 -12.23
C ILE A 67 5.94 8.12 -11.58
N HIS A 68 5.14 7.36 -12.33
CA HIS A 68 3.92 6.75 -11.79
C HIS A 68 4.22 5.77 -10.65
N GLU A 69 5.25 4.95 -10.82
CA GLU A 69 5.72 4.04 -9.77
C GLU A 69 6.16 4.79 -8.51
N ILE A 70 6.93 5.89 -8.66
CA ILE A 70 7.38 6.72 -7.54
C ILE A 70 6.19 7.36 -6.81
N VAL A 71 5.21 7.89 -7.55
CA VAL A 71 4.02 8.51 -6.96
C VAL A 71 3.20 7.49 -6.16
N ASN A 72 2.99 6.29 -6.70
CA ASN A 72 2.26 5.24 -6.00
C ASN A 72 3.04 4.73 -4.77
N ALA A 73 4.35 4.52 -4.89
CA ALA A 73 5.19 4.10 -3.79
C ALA A 73 5.19 5.13 -2.65
N ALA A 74 5.30 6.43 -2.97
CA ALA A 74 5.27 7.50 -1.97
C ALA A 74 3.89 7.61 -1.28
N ALA A 75 2.80 7.39 -2.02
CA ALA A 75 1.45 7.36 -1.45
C ALA A 75 1.25 6.19 -0.47
N LEU A 76 1.63 4.97 -0.89
CA LEU A 76 1.61 3.79 -0.03
C LEU A 76 2.51 3.97 1.21
N GLN A 77 3.67 4.59 1.03
CA GLN A 77 4.59 4.89 2.14
C GLN A 77 3.97 5.86 3.15
N SER A 78 3.26 6.90 2.70
CA SER A 78 2.54 7.81 3.61
C SER A 78 1.44 7.09 4.39
N GLU A 79 0.65 6.23 3.73
CA GLU A 79 -0.41 5.45 4.39
C GLU A 79 0.16 4.52 5.47
N GLU A 80 1.20 3.74 5.16
CA GLU A 80 1.82 2.84 6.13
C GLU A 80 2.55 3.59 7.26
N THR A 81 3.09 4.77 6.98
CA THR A 81 3.70 5.63 8.00
C THR A 81 2.65 6.18 8.96
N GLU A 82 1.48 6.58 8.45
CA GLU A 82 0.36 7.05 9.27
C GLU A 82 -0.18 5.93 10.18
N LYS A 83 -0.39 4.73 9.63
CA LYS A 83 -0.73 3.54 10.44
C LYS A 83 0.32 3.29 11.52
N SER A 84 1.60 3.36 11.17
CA SER A 84 2.70 3.15 12.13
C SER A 84 2.73 4.20 13.25
N LEU A 85 2.31 5.44 12.94
CA LEU A 85 2.20 6.52 13.91
C LEU A 85 1.11 6.19 14.95
N VAL A 86 -0.09 5.80 14.49
CA VAL A 86 -1.21 5.40 15.36
C VAL A 86 -0.82 4.22 16.26
N HIS A 87 -0.16 3.20 15.71
CA HIS A 87 0.32 2.07 16.52
C HIS A 87 1.38 2.49 17.54
N SER A 88 2.25 3.45 17.20
CA SER A 88 3.27 3.97 18.13
C SER A 88 2.66 4.80 19.26
N GLU A 89 1.59 5.55 18.99
CA GLU A 89 0.82 6.25 20.03
C GLU A 89 0.12 5.26 20.96
N ALA A 90 -0.54 4.24 20.41
CA ALA A 90 -1.15 3.17 21.20
C ALA A 90 -0.12 2.42 22.06
N LEU A 91 1.09 2.20 21.56
CA LEU A 91 2.20 1.64 22.33
C LEU A 91 2.57 2.55 23.53
N GLY A 92 2.46 3.87 23.38
CA GLY A 92 2.67 4.82 24.47
C GLY A 92 1.70 4.62 25.63
N GLU A 93 0.42 4.44 25.34
CA GLU A 93 -0.61 4.15 26.36
C GLU A 93 -0.35 2.82 27.09
N VAL A 94 0.05 1.79 26.37
CA VAL A 94 0.43 0.48 26.95
C VAL A 94 1.63 0.62 27.88
N LEU A 95 2.67 1.37 27.46
CA LEU A 95 3.85 1.61 28.29
C LEU A 95 3.50 2.40 29.56
N ASN A 96 2.68 3.44 29.46
CA ASN A 96 2.21 4.21 30.63
C ASN A 96 1.45 3.32 31.62
N THR A 97 0.57 2.47 31.10
CA THR A 97 -0.17 1.49 31.92
C THR A 97 0.79 0.52 32.61
N ALA A 98 1.80 0.02 31.90
CA ALA A 98 2.81 -0.88 32.47
C ALA A 98 3.62 -0.20 33.58
N VAL A 99 3.99 1.08 33.42
CA VAL A 99 4.67 1.85 34.47
C VAL A 99 3.80 1.96 35.73
N GLN A 100 2.51 2.25 35.58
CA GLN A 100 1.58 2.29 36.71
C GLN A 100 1.45 0.93 37.41
N GLN A 101 1.41 -0.17 36.65
CA GLN A 101 1.36 -1.51 37.22
C GLN A 101 2.61 -1.84 38.03
N ILE A 102 3.81 -1.46 37.56
CA ILE A 102 5.04 -1.63 38.33
C ILE A 102 4.99 -0.84 39.63
N GLN A 103 4.52 0.41 39.61
CA GLN A 103 4.36 1.21 40.83
C GLN A 103 3.40 0.56 41.84
N HIS A 104 2.31 -0.06 41.37
CA HIS A 104 1.42 -0.84 42.24
C HIS A 104 2.13 -2.07 42.82
N VAL A 105 2.91 -2.80 42.02
CA VAL A 105 3.70 -3.95 42.49
C VAL A 105 4.73 -3.53 43.54
N GLU A 106 5.47 -2.43 43.31
CA GLU A 106 6.43 -1.89 44.28
C GLU A 106 5.75 -1.54 45.60
N THR A 107 4.60 -0.84 45.53
CA THR A 107 3.82 -0.46 46.72
C THR A 107 3.34 -1.70 47.49
N ALA A 108 2.78 -2.69 46.79
CA ALA A 108 2.32 -3.94 47.40
C ALA A 108 3.47 -4.76 47.99
N THR A 109 4.66 -4.72 47.36
CA THR A 109 5.87 -5.41 47.84
C THR A 109 6.37 -4.78 49.13
N VAL A 110 6.41 -3.45 49.21
CA VAL A 110 6.79 -2.73 50.44
C VAL A 110 5.82 -3.04 51.59
N GLN A 111 4.51 -3.05 51.32
CA GLN A 111 3.51 -3.42 52.33
C GLN A 111 3.67 -4.87 52.81
N SER A 112 3.94 -5.78 51.87
CA SER A 112 4.18 -7.20 52.16
C SER A 112 5.46 -7.41 52.97
N LEU A 113 6.51 -6.62 52.71
CA LEU A 113 7.76 -6.65 53.47
C LEU A 113 7.52 -6.24 54.92
N HIS A 114 6.80 -5.14 55.14
CA HIS A 114 6.44 -4.70 56.49
C HIS A 114 5.57 -5.75 57.22
N ALA A 115 4.62 -6.39 56.53
CA ALA A 115 3.83 -7.47 57.10
C ALA A 115 4.67 -8.71 57.46
N ALA A 116 5.64 -9.07 56.60
CA ALA A 116 6.57 -10.17 56.84
C ALA A 116 7.51 -9.89 58.03
N GLU A 117 8.01 -8.66 58.17
CA GLU A 117 8.82 -8.24 59.32
C GLU A 117 8.02 -8.27 60.62
N ALA A 118 6.78 -7.77 60.63
CA ALA A 118 5.90 -7.84 61.78
C ALA A 118 5.57 -9.31 62.16
N GLY A 119 5.32 -10.16 61.16
CA GLY A 119 5.12 -11.60 61.34
C GLY A 119 6.35 -12.29 61.94
N LYS A 120 7.54 -12.00 61.41
CA LYS A 120 8.82 -12.51 61.93
C LYS A 120 9.06 -12.08 63.39
N SER A 121 8.80 -10.81 63.72
CA SER A 121 8.91 -10.32 65.10
C SER A 121 7.96 -11.06 66.05
N THR A 122 6.73 -11.35 65.61
CA THR A 122 5.76 -12.14 66.37
C THR A 122 6.23 -13.58 66.58
N VAL A 123 6.83 -14.21 65.57
CA VAL A 123 7.39 -15.55 65.66
C VAL A 123 8.61 -15.59 66.59
N ASP A 124 9.46 -14.56 66.59
CA ASP A 124 10.58 -14.46 67.52
C ASP A 124 10.10 -14.36 68.99
N LEU A 125 9.03 -13.60 69.24
CA LEU A 125 8.38 -13.55 70.56
C LEU A 125 7.84 -14.94 70.97
N LEU A 126 7.17 -15.64 70.04
CA LEU A 126 6.64 -16.97 70.28
C LEU A 126 7.75 -18.00 70.54
N ALA A 127 8.90 -17.86 69.87
CA ALA A 127 10.09 -18.67 70.11
C ALA A 127 10.61 -18.50 71.55
N GLN A 128 10.69 -17.25 72.03
CA GLN A 128 11.08 -16.97 73.42
C GLN A 128 10.09 -17.60 74.42
N GLN A 129 8.78 -17.44 74.19
CA GLN A 129 7.75 -18.04 75.04
C GLN A 129 7.78 -19.57 75.02
N SER A 130 8.03 -20.18 73.85
CA SER A 130 8.15 -21.63 73.72
C SER A 130 9.35 -22.19 74.49
N ILE A 131 10.49 -21.50 74.46
CA ILE A 131 11.67 -21.86 75.27
C ILE A 131 11.32 -21.78 76.76
N HIS A 132 10.68 -20.69 77.19
CA HIS A 132 10.30 -20.52 78.58
C HIS A 132 9.31 -21.60 79.06
N ASN A 133 8.30 -21.95 78.26
CA ASN A 133 7.36 -23.03 78.57
C ASN A 133 8.05 -24.39 78.67
N LYS A 134 9.06 -24.65 77.84
CA LYS A 134 9.87 -25.87 77.92
C LYS A 134 10.67 -25.93 79.23
N GLU A 135 11.25 -24.82 79.67
CA GLU A 135 11.95 -24.73 80.95
C GLU A 135 11.01 -24.97 82.14
N ILE A 136 9.84 -24.34 82.15
CA ILE A 136 8.81 -24.54 83.19
C ILE A 136 8.36 -26.00 83.23
N SER A 137 8.09 -26.61 82.07
CA SER A 137 7.66 -28.01 81.98
C SER A 137 8.73 -28.98 82.52
N ASN A 138 10.00 -28.73 82.21
CA ASN A 138 11.11 -29.51 82.75
C ASN A 138 11.23 -29.37 84.28
N LYS A 139 11.04 -28.16 84.82
CA LYS A 139 11.06 -27.90 86.26
C LYS A 139 9.88 -28.53 86.99
N LEU A 140 8.70 -28.54 86.37
CA LEU A 140 7.52 -29.26 86.87
C LEU A 140 7.80 -30.76 86.93
N HIS A 141 8.38 -31.34 85.87
CA HIS A 141 8.74 -32.75 85.82
C HIS A 141 9.70 -33.14 86.95
N THR A 142 10.76 -32.35 87.19
CA THR A 142 11.69 -32.63 88.29
C THR A 142 11.05 -32.49 89.67
N THR A 143 10.17 -31.50 89.85
CA THR A 143 9.43 -31.29 91.11
C THR A 143 8.46 -32.44 91.38
N MET A 144 7.76 -32.94 90.36
CA MET A 144 6.85 -34.08 90.50
C MET A 144 7.59 -35.38 90.84
N LYS A 145 8.77 -35.61 90.23
CA LYS A 145 9.64 -36.74 90.63
C LYS A 145 10.08 -36.64 92.09
N ASP A 146 10.51 -35.47 92.54
CA ASP A 146 10.90 -35.26 93.95
C ASP A 146 9.71 -35.50 94.91
N LEU A 147 8.52 -35.03 94.53
CA LEU A 147 7.30 -35.25 95.31
C LEU A 147 6.90 -36.73 95.35
N GLU A 148 7.06 -37.47 94.25
CA GLU A 148 6.85 -38.92 94.20
C GLU A 148 7.78 -39.63 95.19
N HIS A 149 9.09 -39.35 95.13
CA HIS A 149 10.08 -39.93 96.05
C HIS A 149 9.81 -39.59 97.51
N LYS A 150 9.44 -38.34 97.82
CA LYS A 150 9.09 -37.91 99.18
C LYS A 150 7.84 -38.61 99.69
N THR A 151 6.80 -38.74 98.85
CA THR A 151 5.55 -39.42 99.23
C THR A 151 5.80 -40.91 99.46
N GLU A 152 6.64 -41.55 98.66
CA GLU A 152 7.06 -42.95 98.86
C GLU A 152 7.85 -43.13 100.16
N ALA A 153 8.80 -42.23 100.45
CA ALA A 153 9.59 -42.26 101.68
C ALA A 153 8.72 -42.11 102.94
N ILE A 154 7.76 -41.17 102.93
CA ILE A 154 6.80 -41.00 104.03
C ILE A 154 5.93 -42.24 104.18
N SER A 155 5.46 -42.84 103.07
CA SER A 155 4.67 -44.07 103.12
C SER A 155 5.43 -45.22 103.80
N LYS A 156 6.73 -45.39 103.51
CA LYS A 156 7.59 -46.39 104.17
C LYS A 156 7.78 -46.10 105.67
N ALA A 157 7.95 -44.83 106.04
CA ALA A 157 8.06 -44.42 107.44
C ALA A 157 6.75 -44.68 108.22
N MET A 158 5.60 -44.40 107.59
CA MET A 158 4.29 -44.69 108.18
C MET A 158 4.04 -46.18 108.37
N GLU A 159 4.48 -47.01 107.42
CA GLU A 159 4.42 -48.48 107.56
C GLU A 159 5.25 -48.96 108.77
N SER A 160 6.43 -48.37 108.97
CA SER A 160 7.28 -48.66 110.15
C SER A 160 6.60 -48.23 111.45
N ILE A 161 6.00 -47.02 111.50
CA ILE A 161 5.26 -46.53 112.67
C ILE A 161 4.06 -47.44 112.99
N PHE A 162 3.36 -47.91 111.96
CA PHE A 162 2.24 -48.84 112.13
C PHE A 162 2.71 -50.19 112.72
N GLN A 163 3.83 -50.73 112.24
CA GLN A 163 4.45 -51.95 112.81
C GLN A 163 4.90 -51.76 114.26
N VAL A 164 5.50 -50.61 114.59
CA VAL A 164 5.90 -50.26 115.96
C VAL A 164 4.68 -50.13 116.86
N SER A 165 3.61 -49.46 116.38
CA SER A 165 2.36 -49.31 117.15
C SER A 165 1.71 -50.66 117.45
N GLN A 166 1.70 -51.60 116.50
CA GLN A 166 1.25 -52.98 116.77
C GLN A 166 2.11 -53.68 117.81
N SER A 167 3.43 -53.50 117.74
CA SER A 167 4.36 -54.09 118.71
C SER A 167 4.16 -53.53 120.11
N ILE A 168 3.98 -52.21 120.25
CA ILE A 168 3.67 -51.54 121.52
C ILE A 168 2.30 -52.01 122.04
N GLN A 169 1.30 -52.17 121.17
CA GLN A 169 -0.01 -52.70 121.55
C GLN A 169 0.08 -54.13 122.11
N MET A 170 0.96 -54.97 121.56
CA MET A 170 1.22 -56.32 122.06
C MET A 170 2.02 -56.33 123.38
N LEU A 171 3.06 -55.49 123.47
CA LEU A 171 3.87 -55.35 124.68
C LEU A 171 3.07 -54.80 125.86
N SER A 172 2.25 -53.77 125.61
CA SER A 172 1.35 -53.19 126.63
C SER A 172 0.26 -54.17 127.06
N LEU A 173 -0.25 -55.01 126.15
CA LEU A 173 -1.14 -56.11 126.51
C LEU A 173 -0.47 -57.09 127.47
N ASN A 174 0.75 -57.53 127.16
CA ASN A 174 1.53 -58.42 128.04
C ASN A 174 1.83 -57.74 129.39
N ALA A 175 2.18 -56.45 129.40
CA ALA A 175 2.43 -55.69 130.61
C ALA A 175 1.16 -55.49 131.46
N SER A 176 -0.01 -55.27 130.86
CA SER A 176 -1.30 -55.23 131.56
C SER A 176 -1.64 -56.57 132.20
N ILE A 177 -1.31 -57.69 131.54
CA ILE A 177 -1.50 -59.05 132.08
C ILE A 177 -0.56 -59.29 133.27
N GLU A 178 0.71 -58.91 133.17
CA GLU A 178 1.70 -59.07 134.25
C GLU A 178 1.38 -58.17 135.45
N ALA A 179 0.93 -56.94 135.21
CA ALA A 179 0.47 -56.02 136.25
C ALA A 179 -0.78 -56.53 136.98
N ALA A 180 -1.67 -57.26 136.29
CA ALA A 180 -2.78 -57.97 136.93
C ALA A 180 -2.32 -59.16 137.78
N HIS A 181 -1.23 -59.83 137.39
CA HIS A 181 -0.61 -60.93 138.14
C HIS A 181 0.07 -60.46 139.45
N ALA A 182 0.64 -59.25 139.47
CA ALA A 182 1.32 -58.66 140.64
C ALA A 182 0.37 -58.16 141.76
N GLY A 183 -0.95 -58.25 141.59
CA GLY A 183 -1.94 -57.94 142.62
C GLY A 183 -1.97 -56.46 143.06
N GLU A 184 -2.14 -56.18 144.35
CA GLU A 184 -2.24 -54.81 144.90
C GLU A 184 -1.03 -53.91 144.55
N GLN A 185 0.17 -54.48 144.40
CA GLN A 185 1.40 -53.74 144.04
C GLN A 185 1.47 -53.36 142.55
N GLY A 186 0.68 -54.01 141.69
CA GLY A 186 0.68 -53.82 140.23
C GLY A 186 -0.37 -52.82 139.71
N LYS A 187 -1.30 -52.35 140.55
CA LYS A 187 -2.42 -51.47 140.13
C LYS A 187 -1.97 -50.21 139.37
N GLY A 188 -0.90 -49.55 139.82
CA GLY A 188 -0.34 -48.38 139.14
C GLY A 188 0.23 -48.71 137.76
N PHE A 189 0.92 -49.85 137.63
CA PHE A 189 1.45 -50.34 136.36
C PHE A 189 0.37 -50.76 135.37
N ALA A 190 -0.73 -51.36 135.85
CA ALA A 190 -1.85 -51.77 135.01
C ALA A 190 -2.52 -50.58 134.32
N VAL A 191 -2.69 -49.46 135.02
CA VAL A 191 -3.23 -48.20 134.47
C VAL A 191 -2.30 -47.65 133.37
N VAL A 192 -0.98 -47.62 133.63
CA VAL A 192 0.00 -47.17 132.64
C VAL A 192 -0.01 -48.08 131.41
N ALA A 193 -0.03 -49.40 131.57
CA ALA A 193 -0.07 -50.34 130.46
C ALA A 193 -1.37 -50.23 129.62
N GLN A 194 -2.53 -50.01 130.27
CA GLN A 194 -3.80 -49.76 129.58
C GLN A 194 -3.75 -48.47 128.76
N GLU A 195 -3.17 -47.40 129.31
CA GLU A 195 -3.03 -46.11 128.62
C GLU A 195 -2.07 -46.21 127.43
N VAL A 196 -0.92 -46.89 127.60
CA VAL A 196 0.03 -47.17 126.51
C VAL A 196 -0.63 -47.99 125.40
N ARG A 197 -1.43 -49.00 125.75
CA ARG A 197 -2.18 -49.80 124.77
C ARG A 197 -3.17 -48.96 123.99
N LYS A 198 -3.92 -48.09 124.67
CA LYS A 198 -4.88 -47.18 124.04
C LYS A 198 -4.18 -46.25 123.05
N LEU A 199 -3.08 -45.62 123.46
CA LEU A 199 -2.25 -44.77 122.61
C LEU A 199 -1.68 -45.53 121.41
N ALA A 200 -1.28 -46.80 121.59
CA ALA A 200 -0.77 -47.64 120.51
C ALA A 200 -1.85 -48.04 119.48
N VAL A 201 -3.08 -48.36 119.94
CA VAL A 201 -4.23 -48.61 119.06
C VAL A 201 -4.59 -47.35 118.28
N GLU A 202 -4.66 -46.21 118.96
CA GLU A 202 -4.94 -44.90 118.35
C GLU A 202 -3.87 -44.51 117.33
N SER A 203 -2.59 -44.75 117.64
CA SER A 203 -1.47 -44.55 116.71
C SER A 203 -1.55 -45.47 115.49
N ALA A 204 -1.97 -46.73 115.65
CA ALA A 204 -2.15 -47.65 114.54
C ALA A 204 -3.31 -47.24 113.61
N VAL A 205 -4.42 -46.75 114.18
CA VAL A 205 -5.57 -46.22 113.41
C VAL A 205 -5.16 -44.95 112.66
N ASN A 206 -4.54 -43.99 113.34
CA ASN A 206 -4.03 -42.76 112.72
C ASN A 206 -3.00 -43.08 111.62
N GLY A 207 -2.13 -44.06 111.86
CA GLY A 207 -1.18 -44.57 110.88
C GLY A 207 -1.84 -45.04 109.58
N ARG A 208 -2.89 -45.88 109.67
CA ARG A 208 -3.64 -46.33 108.49
C ARG A 208 -4.33 -45.18 107.75
N THR A 209 -4.93 -44.24 108.49
CA THR A 209 -5.56 -43.06 107.89
C THR A 209 -4.55 -42.26 107.07
N ILE A 210 -3.35 -42.01 107.62
CA ILE A 210 -2.27 -41.32 106.91
C ILE A 210 -1.79 -42.14 105.70
N THR A 211 -1.64 -43.47 105.82
CA THR A 211 -1.29 -44.33 104.67
C THR A 211 -2.32 -44.22 103.54
N GLY A 212 -3.61 -44.21 103.84
CA GLY A 212 -4.67 -44.01 102.84
C GLY A 212 -4.60 -42.64 102.15
N LEU A 213 -4.34 -41.57 102.92
CA LEU A 213 -4.10 -40.24 102.37
C LEU A 213 -2.86 -40.19 101.45
N LEU A 214 -1.78 -40.88 101.83
CA LEU A 214 -0.56 -40.98 101.02
C LEU A 214 -0.77 -41.77 99.73
N GLN A 215 -1.57 -42.84 99.75
CA GLN A 215 -1.95 -43.57 98.53
C GLN A 215 -2.75 -42.68 97.57
N GLY A 216 -3.69 -41.89 98.09
CA GLY A 216 -4.41 -40.87 97.31
C GLY A 216 -3.47 -39.83 96.71
N MET A 217 -2.51 -39.34 97.49
CA MET A 217 -1.47 -38.41 97.00
C MET A 217 -0.59 -39.04 95.93
N GLN A 218 -0.16 -40.30 96.07
CA GLN A 218 0.63 -40.99 95.05
C GLN A 218 -0.14 -41.11 93.73
N GLN A 219 -1.44 -41.43 93.79
CA GLN A 219 -2.28 -41.50 92.60
C GLN A 219 -2.40 -40.12 91.92
N GLN A 220 -2.57 -39.04 92.71
CA GLN A 220 -2.59 -37.68 92.19
C GLN A 220 -1.25 -37.27 91.58
N VAL A 221 -0.12 -37.61 92.20
CA VAL A 221 1.23 -37.34 91.67
C VAL A 221 1.44 -38.05 90.33
N ARG A 222 1.03 -39.32 90.20
CA ARG A 222 1.11 -40.05 88.92
C ARG A 222 0.27 -39.39 87.83
N ALA A 223 -0.98 -39.04 88.13
CA ALA A 223 -1.86 -38.35 87.20
C ALA A 223 -1.26 -36.99 86.77
N PHE A 224 -0.68 -36.23 87.70
CA PHE A 224 0.02 -34.98 87.37
C PHE A 224 1.27 -35.19 86.51
N SER A 225 2.05 -36.25 86.77
CA SER A 225 3.22 -36.60 85.95
C SER A 225 2.84 -36.91 84.50
N GLU A 226 1.74 -37.63 84.27
CA GLU A 226 1.24 -37.88 82.91
C GLU A 226 0.89 -36.57 82.18
N ILE A 227 0.18 -35.66 82.84
CA ILE A 227 -0.17 -34.34 82.29
C ILE A 227 1.09 -33.52 81.97
N VAL A 228 2.11 -33.57 82.84
CA VAL A 228 3.39 -32.87 82.62
C VAL A 228 4.13 -33.43 81.40
N ASP A 229 4.14 -34.75 81.21
CA ASP A 229 4.76 -35.37 80.04
C ASP A 229 4.02 -35.02 78.74
N GLU A 230 2.69 -34.99 78.77
CA GLU A 230 1.88 -34.53 77.64
C GLU A 230 2.15 -33.04 77.32
N THR A 231 2.23 -32.20 78.34
CA THR A 231 2.57 -30.77 78.21
C THR A 231 3.96 -30.58 77.61
N ARG A 232 4.94 -31.39 78.01
CA ARG A 232 6.30 -31.36 77.47
C ARG A 232 6.35 -31.75 75.99
N LYS A 233 5.61 -32.79 75.60
CA LYS A 233 5.48 -33.21 74.19
C LYS A 233 4.81 -32.13 73.35
N SER A 234 3.74 -31.52 73.86
CA SER A 234 3.06 -30.39 73.20
C SER A 234 4.01 -29.19 73.03
N SER A 235 4.79 -28.84 74.05
CA SER A 235 5.79 -27.77 74.01
C SER A 235 6.89 -28.03 72.96
N GLN A 236 7.34 -29.29 72.80
CA GLN A 236 8.26 -29.66 71.72
C GLN A 236 7.64 -29.47 70.33
N ASN A 237 6.38 -29.87 70.14
CA ASN A 237 5.68 -29.69 68.87
C ASN A 237 5.53 -28.20 68.53
N VAL A 238 5.15 -27.36 69.50
CA VAL A 238 5.09 -25.90 69.32
C VAL A 238 6.46 -25.33 68.97
N SER A 239 7.52 -25.74 69.66
CA SER A 239 8.88 -25.28 69.36
C SER A 239 9.31 -25.63 67.94
N GLN A 240 8.94 -26.82 67.44
CA GLN A 240 9.24 -27.22 66.06
C GLN A 240 8.45 -26.38 65.05
N ALA A 241 7.14 -26.19 65.28
CA ALA A 241 6.29 -25.38 64.42
C ALA A 241 6.78 -23.92 64.34
N VAL A 242 7.30 -23.36 65.43
CA VAL A 242 7.90 -22.01 65.46
C VAL A 242 9.13 -21.92 64.55
N VAL A 243 10.02 -22.92 64.59
CA VAL A 243 11.22 -22.96 63.73
C VAL A 243 10.83 -23.02 62.26
N GLU A 244 9.87 -23.87 61.91
CA GLU A 244 9.36 -24.00 60.53
C GLU A 244 8.70 -22.70 60.06
N THR A 245 7.88 -22.07 60.91
CA THR A 245 7.23 -20.79 60.60
C THR A 245 8.25 -19.68 60.38
N LYS A 246 9.33 -19.66 61.18
CA LYS A 246 10.44 -18.70 61.01
C LYS A 246 11.11 -18.85 59.65
N GLN A 247 11.41 -20.09 59.23
CA GLN A 247 11.99 -20.37 57.91
C GLN A 247 11.07 -19.94 56.76
N GLN A 248 9.75 -20.08 56.92
CA GLN A 248 8.78 -19.59 55.94
C GLN A 248 8.83 -18.06 55.81
N PHE A 249 8.90 -17.33 56.92
CA PHE A 249 9.06 -15.86 56.86
C PHE A 249 10.39 -15.42 56.25
N ASP A 250 11.49 -16.12 56.53
CA ASP A 250 12.78 -15.84 55.86
C ASP A 250 12.69 -16.05 54.35
N SER A 251 11.98 -17.10 53.90
CA SER A 251 11.73 -17.37 52.49
C SER A 251 10.83 -16.31 51.83
N ILE A 252 9.78 -15.85 52.53
CA ILE A 252 8.92 -14.76 52.08
C ILE A 252 9.75 -13.48 51.89
N HIS A 253 10.61 -13.14 52.85
CA HIS A 253 11.46 -11.97 52.75
C HIS A 253 12.41 -12.04 51.54
N LEU A 254 13.05 -13.19 51.31
CA LEU A 254 13.93 -13.38 50.16
C LEU A 254 13.17 -13.18 48.83
N ASN A 255 11.99 -13.78 48.71
CA ASN A 255 11.14 -13.62 47.51
C ASN A 255 10.73 -12.16 47.28
N LEU A 256 10.37 -11.42 48.34
CA LEU A 256 10.04 -10.00 48.24
C LEU A 256 11.25 -9.15 47.81
N SER A 257 12.46 -9.52 48.23
CA SER A 257 13.69 -8.86 47.76
C SER A 257 13.88 -9.06 46.25
N HIS A 258 13.70 -10.29 45.75
CA HIS A 258 13.78 -10.56 44.31
C HIS A 258 12.69 -9.82 43.51
N ILE A 259 11.46 -9.73 44.05
CA ILE A 259 10.39 -8.94 43.40
C ILE A 259 10.77 -7.47 43.30
N THR A 260 11.41 -6.91 44.33
CA THR A 260 11.87 -5.51 44.32
C THR A 260 12.94 -5.29 43.24
N GLU A 261 13.90 -6.20 43.13
CA GLU A 261 14.95 -6.16 42.10
C GLU A 261 14.37 -6.24 40.68
N HIS A 262 13.50 -7.23 40.42
CA HIS A 262 12.85 -7.37 39.11
C HIS A 262 11.92 -6.21 38.75
N SER A 263 11.28 -5.58 39.75
CA SER A 263 10.46 -4.38 39.52
C SER A 263 11.31 -3.21 39.04
N ALA A 264 12.50 -3.03 39.64
CA ALA A 264 13.44 -1.99 39.22
C ALA A 264 13.98 -2.24 37.79
N GLU A 265 14.34 -3.48 37.47
CA GLU A 265 14.76 -3.86 36.11
C GLU A 265 13.64 -3.62 35.09
N ALA A 266 12.41 -4.03 35.39
CA ALA A 266 11.25 -3.83 34.53
C ALA A 266 10.96 -2.33 34.32
N SER A 267 11.09 -1.51 35.35
CA SER A 267 10.96 -0.05 35.26
C SER A 267 12.00 0.55 34.31
N GLN A 268 13.26 0.13 34.41
CA GLN A 268 14.32 0.57 33.50
C GLN A 268 14.04 0.15 32.04
N PHE A 269 13.55 -1.06 31.82
CA PHE A 269 13.15 -1.52 30.48
C PHE A 269 12.00 -0.69 29.90
N LEU A 270 10.98 -0.36 30.71
CA LEU A 270 9.86 0.48 30.27
C LEU A 270 10.31 1.90 29.92
N HIS A 271 11.20 2.51 30.71
CA HIS A 271 11.79 3.81 30.38
C HIS A 271 12.54 3.78 29.06
N THR A 272 13.35 2.74 28.83
CA THR A 272 14.07 2.55 27.57
C THR A 272 13.11 2.35 26.40
N ALA A 273 12.06 1.55 26.58
CA ALA A 273 11.03 1.35 25.58
C ALA A 273 10.29 2.65 25.23
N SER A 274 9.97 3.47 26.22
CA SER A 274 9.34 4.78 26.02
C SER A 274 10.23 5.71 25.19
N TYR A 275 11.52 5.79 25.53
CA TYR A 275 12.48 6.58 24.77
C TYR A 275 12.60 6.10 23.30
N ARG A 276 12.66 4.78 23.09
CA ARG A 276 12.75 4.21 21.72
C ARG A 276 11.47 4.44 20.92
N LYS A 277 10.30 4.42 21.57
CA LYS A 277 9.01 4.80 20.95
C LYS A 277 9.05 6.26 20.48
N ASP A 278 9.53 7.18 21.29
CA ASP A 278 9.61 8.60 20.91
C ASP A 278 10.55 8.81 19.70
N LEU A 279 11.68 8.10 19.68
CA LEU A 279 12.59 8.12 18.54
C LEU A 279 11.95 7.53 17.28
N LEU A 280 11.14 6.48 17.41
CA LEU A 280 10.39 5.90 16.29
C LEU A 280 9.40 6.92 15.71
N ILE A 281 8.64 7.63 16.55
CA ILE A 281 7.72 8.70 16.11
C ILE A 281 8.48 9.77 15.31
N GLN A 282 9.65 10.20 15.79
CA GLN A 282 10.49 11.15 15.07
C GLN A 282 10.95 10.63 13.70
N HIS A 283 11.36 9.36 13.61
CA HIS A 283 11.72 8.74 12.34
C HIS A 283 10.54 8.63 11.39
N LEU A 284 9.34 8.30 11.88
CA LEU A 284 8.12 8.26 11.08
C LEU A 284 7.80 9.64 10.49
N HIS A 285 7.90 10.73 11.26
CA HIS A 285 7.75 12.09 10.72
C HIS A 285 8.77 12.40 9.61
N THR A 286 10.00 11.94 9.77
CA THR A 286 11.05 12.11 8.75
C THR A 286 10.68 11.36 7.47
N VAL A 287 10.14 10.13 7.59
CA VAL A 287 9.67 9.33 6.45
C VAL A 287 8.50 10.01 5.74
N THR A 288 7.54 10.57 6.47
CA THR A 288 6.43 11.35 5.87
C THR A 288 6.94 12.54 5.07
N SER A 289 7.88 13.31 5.63
CA SER A 289 8.52 14.43 4.93
C SER A 289 9.24 13.97 3.65
N LEU A 290 9.98 12.85 3.71
CA LEU A 290 10.67 12.30 2.56
C LEU A 290 9.71 11.81 1.47
N ALA A 291 8.57 11.21 1.85
CA ALA A 291 7.53 10.82 0.90
C ALA A 291 6.93 12.05 0.19
N GLN A 292 6.66 13.13 0.92
CA GLN A 292 6.21 14.41 0.34
C GLN A 292 7.24 15.02 -0.60
N GLN A 293 8.53 14.99 -0.24
CA GLN A 293 9.62 15.46 -1.10
C GLN A 293 9.76 14.61 -2.37
N SER A 294 9.56 13.30 -2.26
CA SER A 294 9.59 12.37 -3.38
C SER A 294 8.45 12.65 -4.36
N LEU A 295 7.24 12.92 -3.86
CA LEU A 295 6.11 13.35 -4.68
C LEU A 295 6.39 14.66 -5.40
N SER A 296 6.90 15.68 -4.69
CA SER A 296 7.26 16.97 -5.29
C SER A 296 8.30 16.80 -6.41
N SER A 297 9.32 15.99 -6.16
CA SER A 297 10.37 15.69 -7.15
C SER A 297 9.80 14.94 -8.36
N ALA A 298 8.93 13.96 -8.14
CA ALA A 298 8.27 13.22 -9.21
C ALA A 298 7.41 14.12 -10.09
N TYR A 299 6.65 15.06 -9.49
CA TYR A 299 5.87 16.04 -10.25
C TYR A 299 6.74 17.02 -11.05
N GLU A 300 7.87 17.45 -10.49
CA GLU A 300 8.80 18.32 -11.23
C GLU A 300 9.44 17.59 -12.42
N VAL A 301 9.84 16.33 -12.25
CA VAL A 301 10.35 15.50 -13.36
C VAL A 301 9.26 15.27 -14.41
N ALA A 302 8.01 15.04 -14.00
CA ALA A 302 6.89 14.91 -14.92
C ALA A 302 6.68 16.16 -15.78
N ARG A 303 6.66 17.33 -15.14
CA ARG A 303 6.54 18.63 -15.81
C ARG A 303 7.70 18.90 -16.79
N LEU A 304 8.92 18.54 -16.39
CA LEU A 304 10.10 18.65 -17.26
C LEU A 304 10.01 17.68 -18.44
N SER A 305 9.56 16.45 -18.21
CA SER A 305 9.36 15.44 -19.25
C SER A 305 8.33 15.91 -20.30
N GLU A 306 7.21 16.49 -19.88
CA GLU A 306 6.23 17.10 -20.79
C GLU A 306 6.84 18.23 -21.63
N LYS A 307 7.59 19.15 -20.99
CA LYS A 307 8.25 20.25 -21.70
C LYS A 307 9.30 19.74 -22.69
N GLN A 308 10.05 18.72 -22.30
CA GLN A 308 11.05 18.10 -23.15
C GLN A 308 10.39 17.38 -24.34
N ALA A 309 9.23 16.73 -24.14
CA ALA A 309 8.49 16.09 -25.22
C ALA A 309 8.07 17.09 -26.30
N SER A 310 7.55 18.26 -25.89
CA SER A 310 7.24 19.37 -26.81
C SER A 310 8.48 19.85 -27.59
N SER A 311 9.63 19.92 -26.93
CA SER A 311 10.89 20.33 -27.57
C SER A 311 11.39 19.28 -28.57
N VAL A 312 11.28 17.99 -28.24
CA VAL A 312 11.64 16.87 -29.12
C VAL A 312 10.76 16.84 -30.36
N LEU A 313 9.44 17.08 -30.23
CA LEU A 313 8.53 17.22 -31.37
C LEU A 313 8.85 18.41 -32.28
N THR A 314 9.47 19.45 -31.73
CA THR A 314 9.96 20.61 -32.51
C THR A 314 11.24 20.27 -33.27
N VAL A 315 12.17 19.55 -32.62
CA VAL A 315 13.38 19.02 -33.27
C VAL A 315 13.01 18.05 -34.38
N ALA A 316 12.09 17.12 -34.12
CA ALA A 316 11.56 16.18 -35.11
C ALA A 316 11.09 16.90 -36.37
N GLY A 317 10.23 17.92 -36.20
CA GLY A 317 9.74 18.73 -37.31
C GLY A 317 10.86 19.43 -38.07
N SER A 318 11.81 20.05 -37.37
CA SER A 318 12.96 20.74 -37.99
C SER A 318 13.88 19.78 -38.75
N THR A 319 14.07 18.56 -38.24
CA THR A 319 14.85 17.51 -38.90
C THR A 319 14.16 17.04 -40.17
N GLN A 320 12.84 16.87 -40.14
CA GLN A 320 12.03 16.56 -41.34
C GLN A 320 12.05 17.70 -42.36
N ASP A 321 12.12 18.96 -41.92
CA ASP A 321 12.33 20.14 -42.78
C ASP A 321 13.67 20.07 -43.51
N LEU A 322 14.75 19.80 -42.78
CA LEU A 322 16.07 19.61 -43.36
C LEU A 322 16.15 18.40 -44.32
N GLN A 323 15.45 17.31 -44.00
CA GLN A 323 15.41 16.13 -44.86
C GLN A 323 14.74 16.45 -46.20
N SER A 324 13.60 17.15 -46.18
CA SER A 324 12.93 17.64 -47.40
C SER A 324 13.83 18.56 -48.20
N ILE A 325 14.45 19.56 -47.57
CA ILE A 325 15.38 20.49 -48.24
C ILE A 325 16.55 19.73 -48.85
N SER A 326 17.08 18.73 -48.15
CA SER A 326 18.17 17.91 -48.64
C SER A 326 17.77 17.11 -49.88
N GLN A 327 16.58 16.49 -49.87
CA GLN A 327 16.03 15.75 -51.00
C GLN A 327 15.76 16.66 -52.20
N ASP A 328 15.17 17.83 -52.00
CA ASP A 328 14.92 18.83 -53.04
C ASP A 328 16.24 19.32 -53.67
N LEU A 329 17.25 19.57 -52.84
CA LEU A 329 18.59 19.95 -53.31
C LEU A 329 19.22 18.83 -54.15
N ARG A 330 19.04 17.57 -53.75
CA ARG A 330 19.51 16.40 -54.49
C ARG A 330 18.79 16.26 -55.82
N ALA A 331 17.47 16.39 -55.83
CA ALA A 331 16.65 16.32 -57.03
C ALA A 331 17.04 17.43 -58.02
N GLY A 332 17.16 18.67 -57.56
CA GLY A 332 17.58 19.80 -58.41
C GLY A 332 19.00 19.66 -58.94
N VAL A 333 19.93 19.08 -58.17
CA VAL A 333 21.29 18.79 -58.66
C VAL A 333 21.29 17.66 -59.70
N VAL A 334 20.46 16.64 -59.53
CA VAL A 334 20.26 15.57 -60.53
C VAL A 334 19.64 16.12 -61.81
N GLU A 335 18.69 17.03 -61.71
CA GLU A 335 18.07 17.71 -62.85
C GLU A 335 19.07 18.57 -63.64
N ILE A 336 19.98 19.27 -62.93
CA ILE A 336 21.03 20.10 -63.55
C ILE A 336 22.16 19.24 -64.17
N ILE A 337 22.50 18.10 -63.56
CA ILE A 337 23.50 17.16 -64.10
C ILE A 337 22.90 16.25 -65.19
N GLY A 338 21.57 16.07 -65.18
CA GLY A 338 20.81 15.12 -65.96
C GLY A 338 19.94 15.74 -67.04
N ASP A 339 20.45 16.71 -67.80
CA ASP A 339 19.80 17.15 -69.04
C ASP A 339 20.27 16.27 -70.22
N ALA A 340 19.95 14.98 -70.13
CA ALA A 340 19.92 14.04 -71.25
C ALA A 340 18.94 12.89 -70.92
N ALA A 341 17.85 12.83 -71.68
CA ALA A 341 16.78 11.82 -71.65
C ALA A 341 15.68 12.03 -70.60
N SER A 342 14.80 13.01 -70.89
CA SER A 342 13.38 12.88 -70.58
C SER A 342 12.79 11.77 -71.46
N GLU A 343 12.59 10.59 -70.88
CA GLU A 343 11.57 9.65 -71.35
C GLU A 343 10.42 9.64 -70.36
N THR A 344 9.28 10.09 -70.84
CA THR A 344 7.97 9.99 -70.21
C THR A 344 7.61 8.51 -70.10
N LYS A 345 7.90 7.90 -68.94
CA LYS A 345 7.25 6.63 -68.55
C LYS A 345 5.98 6.96 -67.79
N GLN A 346 4.85 6.72 -68.44
CA GLN A 346 3.60 6.38 -67.77
C GLN A 346 3.85 5.12 -66.93
N THR A 347 4.25 5.29 -65.68
CA THR A 347 4.09 4.26 -64.66
C THR A 347 2.63 4.27 -64.25
N THR A 348 1.94 3.14 -64.46
CA THR A 348 0.65 2.83 -63.82
C THR A 348 0.73 3.22 -62.35
N GLN A 349 -0.03 4.24 -61.96
CA GLN A 349 0.10 4.90 -60.68
C GLN A 349 -0.39 3.96 -59.57
N GLN A 350 0.52 3.53 -58.70
CA GLN A 350 0.16 2.77 -57.51
C GLN A 350 -0.41 3.73 -56.46
N ILE A 351 -1.62 3.48 -55.95
CA ILE A 351 -2.27 4.30 -54.93
C ILE A 351 -2.09 3.63 -53.57
N ARG A 352 -1.64 4.37 -52.57
CA ARG A 352 -1.35 3.83 -51.22
C ARG A 352 -2.24 4.51 -50.18
N ILE A 353 -3.08 3.73 -49.50
CA ILE A 353 -4.04 4.24 -48.51
C ILE A 353 -3.63 3.78 -47.11
N GLY A 354 -3.42 4.74 -46.21
CA GLY A 354 -3.16 4.49 -44.79
C GLY A 354 -4.42 4.57 -43.94
N PHE A 355 -4.57 3.67 -42.98
CA PHE A 355 -5.67 3.67 -42.01
C PHE A 355 -5.25 3.06 -40.67
N ILE A 356 -6.09 3.23 -39.64
CA ILE A 356 -5.91 2.62 -38.31
C ILE A 356 -7.03 1.58 -38.16
N PRO A 357 -6.74 0.32 -37.78
CA PRO A 357 -7.75 -0.74 -37.70
C PRO A 357 -8.62 -0.58 -36.43
N ASN A 358 -9.56 0.34 -36.45
CA ASN A 358 -10.52 0.59 -35.37
C ASN A 358 -11.90 1.02 -35.93
N LEU A 359 -12.92 1.11 -35.06
CA LEU A 359 -14.29 1.45 -35.49
C LEU A 359 -14.45 2.87 -36.02
N THR A 360 -13.62 3.84 -35.60
CA THR A 360 -13.70 5.21 -36.14
C THR A 360 -13.15 5.28 -37.57
N HIS A 361 -12.54 4.20 -38.07
CA HIS A 361 -12.11 4.04 -39.47
C HIS A 361 -12.98 3.03 -40.23
N ALA A 362 -14.18 2.70 -39.73
CA ALA A 362 -15.07 1.69 -40.32
C ALA A 362 -15.32 1.84 -41.83
N PRO A 363 -15.50 3.04 -42.41
CA PRO A 363 -15.60 3.20 -43.87
C PRO A 363 -14.38 2.65 -44.62
N ALA A 364 -13.16 2.89 -44.13
CA ALA A 364 -11.96 2.34 -44.73
C ALA A 364 -11.95 0.80 -44.67
N LEU A 365 -12.30 0.23 -43.51
CA LEU A 365 -12.35 -1.23 -43.33
C LEU A 365 -13.35 -1.90 -44.27
N LEU A 366 -14.54 -1.31 -44.42
CA LEU A 366 -15.58 -1.81 -45.33
C LEU A 366 -15.18 -1.66 -46.79
N ALA A 367 -14.59 -0.52 -47.16
CA ALA A 367 -14.12 -0.28 -48.52
C ALA A 367 -13.03 -1.29 -48.92
N ILE A 368 -12.10 -1.60 -48.00
CA ILE A 368 -11.05 -2.61 -48.23
C ILE A 368 -11.67 -4.02 -48.32
N HIS A 369 -12.52 -4.40 -47.37
CA HIS A 369 -13.11 -5.74 -47.36
C HIS A 369 -13.97 -6.01 -48.61
N HIS A 370 -14.75 -5.03 -49.05
CA HIS A 370 -15.59 -5.16 -50.25
C HIS A 370 -14.86 -4.80 -51.55
N GLN A 371 -13.54 -4.56 -51.48
CA GLN A 371 -12.70 -4.21 -52.62
C GLN A 371 -13.23 -3.00 -53.41
N LEU A 372 -13.83 -2.03 -52.71
CA LEU A 372 -14.45 -0.85 -53.33
C LEU A 372 -13.40 0.10 -53.90
N PHE A 373 -12.19 0.11 -53.36
CA PHE A 373 -11.10 0.92 -53.92
C PHE A 373 -10.62 0.33 -55.24
N GLU A 374 -10.43 -0.98 -55.30
CA GLU A 374 -10.02 -1.76 -56.47
C GLU A 374 -11.03 -1.63 -57.62
N GLN A 375 -12.32 -1.49 -57.31
CA GLN A 375 -13.36 -1.25 -58.32
C GLN A 375 -13.31 0.15 -58.94
N GLN A 376 -12.68 1.13 -58.28
CA GLN A 376 -12.59 2.51 -58.76
C GLN A 376 -11.28 2.83 -59.48
N PHE A 377 -10.27 1.97 -59.37
CA PHE A 377 -8.93 2.23 -59.92
C PHE A 377 -8.47 1.10 -60.85
N ASP A 378 -8.04 1.46 -62.07
CA ASP A 378 -7.41 0.52 -63.02
C ASP A 378 -5.93 0.23 -62.69
N GLY A 379 -5.41 0.76 -61.56
CA GLY A 379 -4.02 0.68 -61.11
C GLY A 379 -3.80 -0.24 -59.91
N GLN A 380 -2.53 -0.43 -59.53
CA GLN A 380 -2.18 -1.20 -58.32
C GLN A 380 -2.56 -0.39 -57.07
N PHE A 381 -3.29 -1.00 -56.15
CA PHE A 381 -3.70 -0.37 -54.90
C PHE A 381 -3.04 -1.09 -53.71
N GLU A 382 -2.53 -0.33 -52.74
CA GLU A 382 -1.95 -0.87 -51.51
C GLU A 382 -2.56 -0.20 -50.28
N THR A 383 -3.00 -1.01 -49.33
CA THR A 383 -3.44 -0.54 -48.01
C THR A 383 -2.34 -0.72 -46.98
N ARG A 384 -2.18 0.22 -46.07
CA ARG A 384 -1.28 0.10 -44.93
C ARG A 384 -1.98 0.43 -43.62
N ALA A 385 -1.96 -0.53 -42.69
CA ALA A 385 -2.43 -0.32 -41.34
C ALA A 385 -1.36 0.39 -40.49
N PHE A 386 -1.79 1.33 -39.65
CA PHE A 386 -0.96 2.08 -38.72
C PHE A 386 -1.48 1.92 -37.29
N SER A 387 -0.60 2.11 -36.31
CA SER A 387 -0.94 2.03 -34.89
C SER A 387 -1.52 3.32 -34.32
N ALA A 388 -1.24 4.49 -34.93
CA ALA A 388 -1.66 5.79 -34.42
C ALA A 388 -1.69 6.88 -35.51
N GLY A 389 -2.40 7.97 -35.23
CA GLY A 389 -2.60 9.09 -36.15
C GLY A 389 -1.34 9.81 -36.61
N PRO A 390 -0.35 10.10 -35.74
CA PRO A 390 0.92 10.71 -36.15
C PRO A 390 1.66 9.88 -37.20
N ALA A 391 1.68 8.54 -37.08
CA ALA A 391 2.35 7.66 -38.03
C ALA A 391 1.71 7.71 -39.43
N VAL A 392 0.39 7.91 -39.53
CA VAL A 392 -0.30 8.14 -40.81
C VAL A 392 0.15 9.46 -41.43
N VAL A 393 0.23 10.52 -40.63
CA VAL A 393 0.65 11.85 -41.10
C VAL A 393 2.12 11.84 -41.53
N ASP A 394 3.00 11.19 -40.78
CA ASP A 394 4.40 11.01 -41.17
C ASP A 394 4.52 10.25 -42.49
N ALA A 395 3.71 9.20 -42.68
CA ALA A 395 3.70 8.46 -43.94
C ALA A 395 3.20 9.31 -45.13
N LEU A 396 2.23 10.20 -44.91
CA LEU A 396 1.76 11.16 -45.93
C LEU A 396 2.85 12.18 -46.29
N LEU A 397 3.52 12.76 -45.29
CA LEU A 397 4.56 13.76 -45.51
C LEU A 397 5.80 13.18 -46.20
N ASN A 398 6.11 11.90 -45.94
CA ASN A 398 7.23 11.19 -46.55
C ASN A 398 6.86 10.46 -47.85
N ASN A 399 5.68 10.74 -48.43
CA ASN A 399 5.19 10.09 -49.66
C ASN A 399 5.24 8.56 -49.59
N GLN A 400 5.02 7.96 -48.41
CA GLN A 400 4.90 6.51 -48.22
C GLN A 400 3.46 6.03 -48.42
N ILE A 401 2.50 6.91 -48.15
CA ILE A 401 1.09 6.76 -48.52
C ILE A 401 0.61 8.05 -49.20
N ASP A 402 -0.43 7.94 -50.00
CA ASP A 402 -0.98 9.05 -50.78
C ASP A 402 -2.23 9.65 -50.11
N ILE A 403 -3.01 8.79 -49.46
CA ILE A 403 -4.26 9.15 -48.75
C ILE A 403 -4.26 8.48 -47.38
N GLY A 404 -4.61 9.21 -46.32
CA GLY A 404 -4.57 8.72 -44.95
C GLY A 404 -5.83 9.04 -44.15
N TYR A 405 -6.42 8.03 -43.52
CA TYR A 405 -7.41 8.21 -42.46
C TYR A 405 -6.68 8.48 -41.15
N THR A 406 -6.96 9.59 -40.48
CA THR A 406 -6.29 9.95 -39.22
C THR A 406 -7.13 10.91 -38.38
N GLY A 407 -6.70 11.18 -37.16
CA GLY A 407 -7.30 12.22 -36.32
C GLY A 407 -6.95 13.63 -36.79
N PRO A 408 -7.80 14.63 -36.51
CA PRO A 408 -7.57 16.02 -36.95
C PRO A 408 -6.36 16.68 -36.26
N GLY A 409 -6.04 16.30 -35.02
CA GLY A 409 -4.93 16.87 -34.25
C GLY A 409 -3.56 16.74 -34.96
N PRO A 410 -3.11 15.51 -35.29
CA PRO A 410 -1.87 15.31 -36.07
C PRO A 410 -1.84 16.08 -37.40
N VAL A 411 -2.98 16.21 -38.08
CA VAL A 411 -3.09 16.97 -39.34
C VAL A 411 -2.91 18.46 -39.09
N PHE A 412 -3.54 19.02 -38.05
CA PHE A 412 -3.37 20.42 -37.67
C PHE A 412 -1.92 20.72 -37.29
N GLU A 413 -1.29 19.83 -36.51
CA GLU A 413 0.10 19.98 -36.12
C GLU A 413 1.02 19.99 -37.36
N ALA A 414 0.89 19.00 -38.24
CA ALA A 414 1.66 18.93 -39.48
C ALA A 414 1.42 20.13 -40.39
N PHE A 415 0.17 20.54 -40.56
CA PHE A 415 -0.19 21.70 -41.38
C PHE A 415 0.39 23.01 -40.84
N SER A 416 0.39 23.18 -39.50
CA SER A 416 0.95 24.37 -38.85
C SER A 416 2.47 24.50 -39.01
N LYS A 417 3.14 23.37 -39.27
CA LYS A 417 4.58 23.28 -39.54
C LYS A 417 4.86 23.47 -41.04
N LYS A 418 4.23 22.66 -41.89
CA LYS A 418 4.36 22.63 -43.35
C LYS A 418 2.98 22.55 -43.99
N GLN A 419 2.60 23.56 -44.76
CA GLN A 419 1.31 23.64 -45.47
C GLN A 419 1.22 22.69 -46.69
N ASN A 420 1.76 21.46 -46.55
CA ASN A 420 1.84 20.43 -47.59
C ASN A 420 0.90 19.24 -47.35
N ILE A 421 -0.04 19.38 -46.41
CA ILE A 421 -1.09 18.40 -46.15
C ILE A 421 -2.44 19.09 -46.26
N GLN A 422 -3.45 18.41 -46.80
CA GLN A 422 -4.81 18.93 -46.90
C GLN A 422 -5.83 17.91 -46.43
N ILE A 423 -6.95 18.36 -45.88
CA ILE A 423 -8.11 17.53 -45.55
C ILE A 423 -9.06 17.55 -46.74
N ILE A 424 -9.38 16.36 -47.25
CA ILE A 424 -10.31 16.19 -48.37
C ILE A 424 -11.71 15.80 -47.92
N SER A 425 -11.85 15.22 -46.72
CA SER A 425 -13.16 14.84 -46.16
C SER A 425 -13.11 14.66 -44.65
N GLY A 426 -14.24 14.91 -43.98
CA GLY A 426 -14.54 14.31 -42.68
C GLY A 426 -14.85 12.81 -42.83
N VAL A 427 -14.80 12.07 -41.73
CA VAL A 427 -15.24 10.67 -41.68
C VAL A 427 -16.29 10.50 -40.60
N ASN A 428 -15.98 10.97 -39.39
CA ASN A 428 -16.94 10.99 -38.30
C ASN A 428 -16.63 12.02 -37.21
N GLN A 429 -17.64 12.23 -36.38
CA GLN A 429 -17.61 13.02 -35.15
C GLN A 429 -18.10 12.17 -33.97
N GLY A 430 -17.77 12.61 -32.75
CA GLY A 430 -18.26 11.96 -31.53
C GLY A 430 -17.50 10.68 -31.17
N GLY A 431 -18.14 9.82 -30.38
CA GLY A 431 -17.64 8.47 -30.06
C GLY A 431 -16.68 8.37 -28.88
N ALA A 432 -16.47 9.44 -28.10
CA ALA A 432 -15.76 9.38 -26.82
C ALA A 432 -16.74 9.52 -25.66
N ALA A 433 -16.45 8.89 -24.51
CA ALA A 433 -17.25 9.05 -23.29
C ALA A 433 -16.34 9.03 -22.06
N LEU A 434 -16.77 9.71 -21.00
CA LEU A 434 -16.16 9.58 -19.68
C LEU A 434 -16.89 8.46 -18.92
N LEU A 435 -16.16 7.41 -18.56
CA LEU A 435 -16.69 6.32 -17.75
C LEU A 435 -16.12 6.37 -16.33
N VAL A 436 -16.87 5.87 -15.37
CA VAL A 436 -16.43 5.61 -13.99
C VAL A 436 -16.56 4.13 -13.66
N ARG A 437 -15.85 3.66 -12.62
CA ARG A 437 -16.03 2.30 -12.11
C ARG A 437 -17.52 1.99 -11.88
N ALA A 438 -17.94 0.76 -12.17
CA ALA A 438 -19.36 0.38 -12.06
C ALA A 438 -19.93 0.55 -10.64
N ASP A 439 -19.10 0.34 -9.61
CA ASP A 439 -19.41 0.52 -8.18
C ASP A 439 -19.24 1.96 -7.68
N SER A 440 -18.91 2.91 -8.56
CA SER A 440 -18.65 4.29 -8.18
C SER A 440 -19.93 5.07 -7.87
N ASN A 441 -19.88 5.84 -6.78
CA ASN A 441 -20.96 6.75 -6.37
C ASN A 441 -21.00 8.07 -7.18
N LEU A 442 -20.07 8.30 -8.12
CA LEU A 442 -19.95 9.56 -8.87
C LEU A 442 -21.09 9.76 -9.88
N GLN A 443 -21.99 10.71 -9.67
CA GLN A 443 -23.14 10.96 -10.56
C GLN A 443 -22.91 12.06 -11.59
N GLN A 444 -21.95 12.95 -11.36
CA GLN A 444 -21.71 14.12 -12.22
C GLN A 444 -20.23 14.54 -12.25
N ALA A 445 -19.84 15.31 -13.27
CA ALA A 445 -18.45 15.70 -13.53
C ALA A 445 -17.83 16.58 -12.42
N GLU A 446 -18.62 17.37 -11.69
CA GLU A 446 -18.12 18.21 -10.58
C GLU A 446 -17.52 17.38 -9.43
N GLN A 447 -17.94 16.12 -9.31
CA GLN A 447 -17.48 15.20 -8.28
C GLN A 447 -16.14 14.53 -8.60
N LEU A 448 -15.54 14.86 -9.76
CA LEU A 448 -14.22 14.36 -10.17
C LEU A 448 -13.06 14.96 -9.37
N ARG A 449 -13.34 15.91 -8.47
CA ARG A 449 -12.32 16.51 -7.60
C ARG A 449 -11.51 15.45 -6.83
N GLY A 450 -10.19 15.57 -6.88
CA GLY A 450 -9.28 14.63 -6.22
C GLY A 450 -9.27 13.20 -6.79
N LYS A 451 -9.91 12.96 -7.95
CA LYS A 451 -10.00 11.63 -8.57
C LYS A 451 -8.85 11.39 -9.56
N THR A 452 -8.57 10.12 -9.82
CA THR A 452 -7.64 9.68 -10.86
C THR A 452 -8.38 9.32 -12.12
N ILE A 453 -8.07 10.01 -13.23
CA ILE A 453 -8.74 9.84 -14.52
C ILE A 453 -7.73 9.35 -15.56
N ALA A 454 -8.01 8.21 -16.19
CA ALA A 454 -7.19 7.66 -17.25
C ALA A 454 -7.56 8.22 -18.62
N ILE A 455 -6.54 8.44 -19.46
CA ILE A 455 -6.65 8.76 -20.88
C ILE A 455 -5.72 7.87 -21.71
N PRO A 456 -6.01 7.62 -22.99
CA PRO A 456 -5.15 6.77 -23.81
C PRO A 456 -3.75 7.35 -24.05
N GLN A 457 -3.66 8.68 -24.24
CA GLN A 457 -2.41 9.38 -24.52
C GLN A 457 -2.53 10.88 -24.22
N TYR A 458 -1.48 11.50 -23.67
CA TYR A 458 -1.44 12.95 -23.55
C TYR A 458 -1.44 13.65 -24.91
N GLY A 459 -2.27 14.68 -25.04
CA GLY A 459 -2.39 15.52 -26.24
C GLY A 459 -3.29 14.94 -27.33
N ASN A 460 -3.83 13.73 -27.14
CA ASN A 460 -4.84 13.18 -28.04
C ASN A 460 -6.22 13.82 -27.80
N GLY A 461 -7.19 13.50 -28.68
CA GLY A 461 -8.53 14.08 -28.61
C GLY A 461 -9.22 13.87 -27.26
N GLN A 462 -9.05 12.71 -26.62
CA GLN A 462 -9.62 12.42 -25.30
C GLN A 462 -9.02 13.29 -24.20
N HIS A 463 -7.69 13.51 -24.22
CA HIS A 463 -7.07 14.42 -23.27
C HIS A 463 -7.62 15.84 -23.38
N ILE A 464 -7.75 16.35 -24.60
CA ILE A 464 -8.26 17.70 -24.89
C ILE A 464 -9.71 17.83 -24.46
N LEU A 465 -10.55 16.83 -24.78
CA LEU A 465 -11.95 16.78 -24.36
C LEU A 465 -12.09 16.69 -22.84
N LEU A 466 -11.24 15.90 -22.17
CA LEU A 466 -11.23 15.79 -20.71
C LEU A 466 -10.88 17.14 -20.07
N ARG A 467 -9.80 17.80 -20.50
CA ARG A 467 -9.42 19.10 -19.93
C ARG A 467 -10.49 20.16 -20.16
N GLN A 468 -11.15 20.14 -21.31
CA GLN A 468 -12.27 21.04 -21.55
C GLN A 468 -13.46 20.73 -20.64
N LEU A 469 -13.83 19.46 -20.49
CA LEU A 469 -14.87 19.05 -19.56
C LEU A 469 -14.55 19.56 -18.14
N LEU A 470 -13.33 19.30 -17.64
CA LEU A 470 -12.90 19.74 -16.31
C LEU A 470 -12.94 21.27 -16.17
N GLY A 471 -12.45 22.00 -17.18
CA GLY A 471 -12.43 23.46 -17.22
C GLY A 471 -13.83 24.09 -17.10
N ARG A 472 -14.84 23.52 -17.78
CA ARG A 472 -16.25 23.96 -17.66
C ARG A 472 -16.80 23.88 -16.24
N HIS A 473 -16.28 22.96 -15.43
CA HIS A 473 -16.69 22.76 -14.03
C HIS A 473 -15.73 23.39 -13.02
N GLY A 474 -14.78 24.23 -13.48
CA GLY A 474 -13.77 24.86 -12.60
C GLY A 474 -12.79 23.86 -11.97
N LEU A 475 -12.68 22.65 -12.54
CA LEU A 475 -11.77 21.61 -12.13
C LEU A 475 -10.48 21.69 -12.95
N LYS A 476 -9.36 21.32 -12.33
CA LYS A 476 -8.03 21.33 -12.96
C LYS A 476 -7.27 20.08 -12.58
N ASP A 477 -6.42 19.62 -13.48
CA ASP A 477 -5.47 18.57 -13.17
C ASP A 477 -4.28 19.10 -12.35
N VAL A 478 -3.55 18.19 -11.72
CA VAL A 478 -2.40 18.49 -10.86
C VAL A 478 -1.32 19.33 -11.56
N PHE A 479 -1.14 19.18 -12.87
CA PHE A 479 -0.15 19.97 -13.61
C PHE A 479 -0.58 21.44 -13.82
N ARG A 480 -1.87 21.73 -13.65
CA ARG A 480 -2.45 23.09 -13.76
C ARG A 480 -2.83 23.68 -12.40
N GLY A 481 -2.29 23.14 -11.31
CA GLY A 481 -2.52 23.59 -9.94
C GLY A 481 -3.89 23.17 -9.37
N GLY A 482 -4.49 22.11 -9.91
CA GLY A 482 -5.67 21.46 -9.34
C GLY A 482 -5.34 20.19 -8.56
N ASP A 483 -6.36 19.36 -8.32
CA ASP A 483 -6.27 18.14 -7.51
C ASP A 483 -6.62 16.86 -8.29
N ILE A 484 -6.98 16.97 -9.57
CA ILE A 484 -7.31 15.82 -10.41
C ILE A 484 -6.03 15.20 -10.97
N ARG A 485 -5.86 13.89 -10.79
CA ARG A 485 -4.71 13.17 -11.33
C ARG A 485 -5.08 12.59 -12.70
N ILE A 486 -4.53 13.14 -13.77
CA ILE A 486 -4.64 12.53 -15.10
C ILE A 486 -3.49 11.53 -15.26
N ILE A 487 -3.77 10.34 -15.77
CA ILE A 487 -2.75 9.34 -16.09
C ILE A 487 -2.94 8.77 -17.50
N GLN A 488 -1.84 8.36 -18.13
CA GLN A 488 -1.88 7.66 -19.40
C GLN A 488 -2.03 6.15 -19.16
N ALA A 489 -3.00 5.50 -19.81
CA ALA A 489 -3.21 4.06 -19.72
C ALA A 489 -3.70 3.46 -21.05
N LYS A 490 -3.22 2.26 -21.38
CA LYS A 490 -3.74 1.50 -22.53
C LYS A 490 -5.21 1.14 -22.25
N PRO A 491 -6.16 1.42 -23.17
CA PRO A 491 -7.57 1.12 -22.94
C PRO A 491 -7.86 -0.34 -22.56
N SER A 492 -7.07 -1.28 -23.08
CA SER A 492 -7.17 -2.71 -22.72
C SER A 492 -6.87 -3.03 -21.26
N ALA A 493 -6.10 -2.19 -20.56
CA ALA A 493 -5.75 -2.36 -19.15
C ALA A 493 -6.79 -1.75 -18.19
N LEU A 494 -7.73 -0.94 -18.69
CA LEU A 494 -8.67 -0.21 -17.84
C LEU A 494 -9.60 -1.14 -17.04
N ILE A 495 -9.91 -2.33 -17.55
CA ILE A 495 -10.72 -3.32 -16.83
C ILE A 495 -10.04 -3.72 -15.51
N SER A 496 -8.75 -4.08 -15.58
CA SER A 496 -7.98 -4.44 -14.38
C SER A 496 -7.77 -3.23 -13.47
N MET A 497 -7.50 -2.05 -14.04
CA MET A 497 -7.25 -0.84 -13.25
C MET A 497 -8.50 -0.35 -12.51
N PHE A 498 -9.69 -0.49 -13.10
CA PHE A 498 -10.96 -0.27 -12.41
C PHE A 498 -11.19 -1.31 -11.31
N ALA A 499 -10.94 -2.59 -11.58
CA ALA A 499 -11.10 -3.66 -10.60
C ALA A 499 -10.16 -3.52 -9.39
N SER A 500 -8.95 -2.99 -9.59
CA SER A 500 -7.96 -2.78 -8.53
C SER A 500 -7.98 -1.36 -7.94
N ASN A 501 -9.01 -0.56 -8.23
CA ASN A 501 -9.16 0.83 -7.74
C ASN A 501 -7.97 1.74 -8.03
N GLN A 502 -7.22 1.48 -9.10
CA GLN A 502 -6.10 2.32 -9.52
C GLN A 502 -6.56 3.60 -10.22
N VAL A 503 -7.75 3.57 -10.83
CA VAL A 503 -8.37 4.71 -11.53
C VAL A 503 -9.85 4.80 -11.17
N ASP A 504 -10.34 6.03 -11.02
CA ASP A 504 -11.74 6.31 -10.68
C ASP A 504 -12.60 6.47 -11.93
N ALA A 505 -12.01 7.06 -12.97
CA ALA A 505 -12.65 7.35 -14.24
C ALA A 505 -11.68 7.14 -15.41
N ALA A 506 -12.23 7.01 -16.62
CA ALA A 506 -11.44 6.99 -17.85
C ALA A 506 -12.21 7.67 -18.98
N LEU A 507 -11.55 8.53 -19.75
CA LEU A 507 -12.12 9.12 -20.97
C LEU A 507 -11.52 8.43 -22.18
N VAL A 508 -12.33 7.62 -22.86
CA VAL A 508 -11.89 6.76 -23.98
C VAL A 508 -12.83 6.89 -25.18
N GLN A 509 -12.41 6.38 -26.33
CA GLN A 509 -13.23 6.27 -27.53
C GLN A 509 -13.77 4.87 -27.77
N GLU A 510 -14.81 4.77 -28.58
CA GLU A 510 -15.30 3.50 -29.12
C GLU A 510 -14.20 2.75 -29.88
N PRO A 511 -14.16 1.40 -29.78
CA PRO A 511 -15.12 0.50 -29.10
C PRO A 511 -14.95 0.40 -27.58
N TRP A 512 -13.98 1.08 -26.97
CA TRP A 512 -13.63 0.85 -25.57
C TRP A 512 -14.70 1.29 -24.59
N VAL A 513 -15.50 2.30 -24.95
CA VAL A 513 -16.69 2.70 -24.17
C VAL A 513 -17.63 1.48 -24.05
N THR A 514 -18.05 0.93 -25.19
CA THR A 514 -18.97 -0.23 -25.21
C THR A 514 -18.37 -1.47 -24.56
N LEU A 515 -17.07 -1.72 -24.74
CA LEU A 515 -16.39 -2.89 -24.14
C LEU A 515 -16.34 -2.81 -22.61
N LEU A 516 -16.09 -1.62 -22.05
CA LEU A 516 -16.03 -1.42 -20.61
C LEU A 516 -17.41 -1.54 -19.96
N GLU A 517 -18.46 -1.05 -20.64
CA GLU A 517 -19.85 -1.25 -20.22
C GLU A 517 -20.24 -2.74 -20.26
N ASN A 518 -19.89 -3.46 -21.33
CA ASN A 518 -20.25 -4.87 -21.51
C ASN A 518 -19.66 -5.82 -20.49
N LYS A 519 -18.45 -5.52 -20.03
CA LYS A 519 -17.79 -6.30 -18.99
C LYS A 519 -18.24 -5.92 -17.58
N ALA A 520 -19.28 -5.07 -17.47
CA ALA A 520 -19.77 -4.49 -16.22
C ALA A 520 -18.64 -3.85 -15.38
N ALA A 521 -17.56 -3.41 -16.02
CA ALA A 521 -16.40 -2.83 -15.35
C ALA A 521 -16.62 -1.34 -15.10
N ALA A 522 -17.43 -0.69 -15.94
CA ALA A 522 -17.65 0.75 -15.89
C ALA A 522 -19.07 1.14 -16.30
N ARG A 523 -19.47 2.34 -15.90
CA ARG A 523 -20.66 3.02 -16.44
C ARG A 523 -20.30 4.39 -16.98
N VAL A 524 -21.05 4.87 -17.96
CA VAL A 524 -20.89 6.24 -18.48
C VAL A 524 -21.28 7.24 -17.39
N LEU A 525 -20.39 8.19 -17.12
CA LEU A 525 -20.61 9.35 -16.27
C LEU A 525 -21.00 10.58 -17.10
N VAL A 526 -20.28 10.80 -18.20
CA VAL A 526 -20.57 11.89 -19.16
C VAL A 526 -20.59 11.27 -20.55
N ASP A 527 -21.74 11.33 -21.19
CA ASP A 527 -21.94 10.73 -22.50
C ASP A 527 -21.34 11.59 -23.62
N TRP A 528 -21.17 10.99 -24.79
CA TRP A 528 -20.45 11.59 -25.92
C TRP A 528 -21.01 12.93 -26.39
N GLN A 529 -22.32 13.14 -26.24
CA GLN A 529 -23.00 14.40 -26.59
C GLN A 529 -22.69 15.54 -25.63
N GLU A 530 -22.43 15.22 -24.36
CA GLU A 530 -22.21 16.20 -23.29
C GLU A 530 -20.75 16.65 -23.21
N LEU A 531 -19.82 15.88 -23.78
CA LEU A 531 -18.38 16.16 -23.75
C LEU A 531 -18.03 17.49 -24.43
N TYR A 532 -18.54 17.73 -25.63
CA TYR A 532 -18.29 18.98 -26.36
C TYR A 532 -19.29 19.17 -27.51
N ASN A 533 -19.86 20.37 -27.61
CA ASN A 533 -20.69 20.83 -28.73
C ASN A 533 -21.77 19.81 -29.19
N GLY A 534 -22.48 19.16 -28.26
CA GLY A 534 -23.53 18.19 -28.61
C GLY A 534 -23.01 16.91 -29.30
N GLY A 535 -21.73 16.59 -29.14
CA GLY A 535 -21.06 15.48 -29.82
C GLY A 535 -20.40 15.86 -31.15
N GLN A 536 -20.50 17.13 -31.55
CA GLN A 536 -19.91 17.66 -32.77
C GLN A 536 -18.45 18.06 -32.54
N TYR A 537 -17.59 17.07 -32.32
CA TYR A 537 -16.14 17.20 -32.38
C TYR A 537 -15.58 16.19 -33.38
N PRO A 538 -14.60 16.59 -34.22
CA PRO A 538 -14.07 15.73 -35.26
C PRO A 538 -13.24 14.61 -34.62
N ASN A 539 -13.53 13.37 -35.01
CA ASN A 539 -12.79 12.21 -34.53
C ASN A 539 -11.84 11.69 -35.61
N THR A 540 -12.36 11.36 -36.80
CA THR A 540 -11.54 10.92 -37.95
C THR A 540 -11.76 11.82 -39.17
N VAL A 541 -10.68 12.16 -39.86
CA VAL A 541 -10.64 12.91 -41.12
C VAL A 541 -9.81 12.14 -42.16
N ILE A 542 -9.96 12.51 -43.43
CA ILE A 542 -9.12 12.03 -44.52
C ILE A 542 -8.18 13.14 -44.96
N ALA A 543 -6.88 12.87 -44.84
CA ALA A 543 -5.82 13.78 -45.22
C ALA A 543 -5.01 13.24 -46.41
N VAL A 544 -4.47 14.16 -47.20
CA VAL A 544 -3.66 13.88 -48.39
C VAL A 544 -2.48 14.84 -48.45
N ASN A 545 -1.42 14.43 -49.13
CA ASN A 545 -0.38 15.37 -49.54
C ASN A 545 -0.97 16.40 -50.54
N ARG A 546 -0.63 17.68 -50.39
CA ARG A 546 -1.15 18.76 -51.23
C ARG A 546 -0.79 18.59 -52.71
N ASP A 547 0.44 18.17 -53.01
CA ASP A 547 0.88 17.93 -54.39
C ASP A 547 0.12 16.76 -55.00
N PHE A 548 -0.17 15.72 -54.21
CA PHE A 548 -0.94 14.57 -54.69
C PHE A 548 -2.36 14.96 -55.11
N VAL A 549 -3.09 15.72 -54.29
CA VAL A 549 -4.46 16.15 -54.66
C VAL A 549 -4.47 17.15 -55.82
N HIS A 550 -3.43 17.98 -55.95
CA HIS A 550 -3.30 18.90 -57.09
C HIS A 550 -3.01 18.15 -58.40
N ASN A 551 -2.14 17.14 -58.36
CA ASN A 551 -1.70 16.40 -59.54
C ASN A 551 -2.67 15.26 -59.92
N HIS A 552 -3.46 14.76 -58.96
CA HIS A 552 -4.35 13.61 -59.14
C HIS A 552 -5.80 13.85 -58.67
N PRO A 553 -6.47 14.94 -59.08
CA PRO A 553 -7.81 15.29 -58.59
C PRO A 553 -8.87 14.25 -58.95
N GLN A 554 -8.76 13.61 -60.11
CA GLN A 554 -9.68 12.53 -60.52
C GLN A 554 -9.50 11.26 -59.67
N THR A 555 -8.27 10.97 -59.25
CA THR A 555 -7.96 9.83 -58.37
C THR A 555 -8.54 10.06 -56.98
N VAL A 556 -8.38 11.27 -56.44
CA VAL A 556 -8.97 11.67 -55.16
C VAL A 556 -10.51 11.62 -55.22
N SER A 557 -11.11 12.09 -56.31
CA SER A 557 -12.57 12.02 -56.50
C SER A 557 -13.09 10.57 -56.50
N ARG A 558 -12.42 9.67 -57.22
CA ARG A 558 -12.77 8.24 -57.26
C ARG A 558 -12.57 7.55 -55.91
N PHE A 559 -11.52 7.89 -55.17
CA PHE A 559 -11.34 7.44 -53.79
C PHE A 559 -12.52 7.87 -52.90
N LEU A 560 -12.92 9.15 -52.98
CA LEU A 560 -14.04 9.67 -52.20
C LEU A 560 -15.37 9.00 -52.57
N GLN A 561 -15.57 8.59 -53.83
CA GLN A 561 -16.74 7.80 -54.22
C GLN A 561 -16.78 6.43 -53.53
N ALA A 562 -15.66 5.70 -53.50
CA ALA A 562 -15.56 4.43 -52.78
C ALA A 562 -15.76 4.62 -51.26
N HIS A 563 -15.13 5.65 -50.68
CA HIS A 563 -15.32 6.01 -49.28
C HIS A 563 -16.81 6.29 -48.96
N ASN A 564 -17.47 7.12 -49.75
CA ASN A 564 -18.88 7.46 -49.53
C ASN A 564 -19.80 6.26 -49.69
N ALA A 565 -19.52 5.36 -50.64
CA ALA A 565 -20.28 4.10 -50.79
C ALA A 565 -20.16 3.21 -49.55
N SER A 566 -18.96 3.09 -48.97
CA SER A 566 -18.75 2.35 -47.73
C SER A 566 -19.44 3.01 -46.52
N MET A 567 -19.41 4.34 -46.43
CA MET A 567 -20.08 5.08 -45.36
C MET A 567 -21.60 4.95 -45.42
N LEU A 568 -22.19 4.97 -46.62
CA LEU A 568 -23.62 4.74 -46.82
C LEU A 568 -24.07 3.37 -46.31
N SER A 569 -23.22 2.34 -46.44
CA SER A 569 -23.55 1.03 -45.90
C SER A 569 -23.69 1.02 -44.38
N ILE A 570 -22.94 1.88 -43.68
CA ILE A 570 -23.03 2.06 -42.22
C ILE A 570 -24.27 2.86 -41.85
N SER A 571 -24.52 3.99 -42.53
CA SER A 571 -25.63 4.89 -42.19
C SER A 571 -27.00 4.27 -42.50
N GLU A 572 -27.11 3.48 -43.58
CA GLU A 572 -28.33 2.74 -43.95
C GLU A 572 -28.49 1.42 -43.19
N LYS A 573 -27.55 1.05 -42.31
CA LYS A 573 -27.53 -0.22 -41.57
C LYS A 573 -27.73 -1.43 -42.47
N ARG A 574 -27.01 -1.49 -43.60
CA ARG A 574 -27.19 -2.57 -44.58
C ARG A 574 -26.92 -3.94 -43.93
N PRO A 575 -27.71 -4.98 -44.27
CA PRO A 575 -27.50 -6.32 -43.71
C PRO A 575 -26.07 -6.81 -43.93
N GLY A 576 -25.44 -7.32 -42.87
CA GLY A 576 -24.07 -7.86 -42.92
C GLY A 576 -22.95 -6.86 -42.63
N THR A 577 -23.20 -5.54 -42.68
CA THR A 577 -22.16 -4.51 -42.45
C THR A 577 -21.41 -4.68 -41.13
N TYR A 578 -22.13 -4.92 -40.03
CA TYR A 578 -21.51 -5.08 -38.71
C TYR A 578 -20.75 -6.41 -38.57
N HIS A 579 -21.20 -7.45 -39.26
CA HIS A 579 -20.48 -8.72 -39.31
C HIS A 579 -19.15 -8.58 -40.07
N THR A 580 -19.18 -7.86 -41.20
CA THR A 580 -17.98 -7.52 -41.95
C THR A 580 -16.99 -6.71 -41.13
N LEU A 581 -17.46 -5.69 -40.39
CA LEU A 581 -16.59 -4.91 -39.49
C LEU A 581 -15.96 -5.77 -38.40
N SER A 582 -16.72 -6.68 -37.80
CA SER A 582 -16.21 -7.64 -36.81
C SER A 582 -15.08 -8.50 -37.39
N GLN A 583 -15.31 -9.09 -38.57
CA GLN A 583 -14.32 -9.93 -39.26
C GLN A 583 -13.07 -9.14 -39.65
N SER A 584 -13.21 -7.94 -40.22
CA SER A 584 -12.08 -7.09 -40.60
C SER A 584 -11.23 -6.68 -39.40
N LEU A 585 -11.86 -6.34 -38.27
CA LEU A 585 -11.14 -5.99 -37.05
C LEU A 585 -10.42 -7.20 -36.44
N GLU A 586 -11.06 -8.37 -36.42
CA GLU A 586 -10.44 -9.60 -35.91
C GLU A 586 -9.23 -10.00 -36.75
N GLN A 587 -9.32 -9.93 -38.07
CA GLN A 587 -8.20 -10.23 -38.98
C GLN A 587 -7.02 -9.28 -38.81
N LEU A 588 -7.28 -7.98 -38.61
CA LEU A 588 -6.24 -6.95 -38.56
C LEU A 588 -5.64 -6.74 -37.17
N THR A 589 -6.40 -7.03 -36.10
CA THR A 589 -6.00 -6.72 -34.72
C THR A 589 -5.90 -7.94 -33.81
N GLY A 590 -6.43 -9.10 -34.25
CA GLY A 590 -6.60 -10.29 -33.42
C GLY A 590 -7.68 -10.14 -32.34
N GLN A 591 -8.43 -9.03 -32.32
CA GLN A 591 -9.49 -8.77 -31.35
C GLN A 591 -10.86 -8.94 -32.00
N SER A 592 -11.63 -9.92 -31.52
CA SER A 592 -13.01 -10.14 -31.96
C SER A 592 -13.97 -9.24 -31.18
N LEU A 593 -14.85 -8.53 -31.90
CA LEU A 593 -15.94 -7.73 -31.34
C LEU A 593 -17.28 -8.33 -31.75
N SER A 594 -18.20 -8.53 -30.82
CA SER A 594 -19.54 -9.02 -31.17
C SER A 594 -20.29 -7.99 -32.02
N VAL A 595 -21.17 -8.47 -32.89
CA VAL A 595 -22.03 -7.63 -33.73
C VAL A 595 -22.83 -6.63 -32.87
N ASP A 596 -23.37 -7.07 -31.74
CA ASP A 596 -24.11 -6.23 -30.79
C ASP A 596 -23.25 -5.14 -30.13
N ALA A 597 -21.94 -5.41 -29.91
CA ALA A 597 -21.01 -4.41 -29.40
C ALA A 597 -20.68 -3.38 -30.47
N ILE A 598 -20.51 -3.80 -31.73
CA ILE A 598 -20.30 -2.89 -32.86
C ILE A 598 -21.53 -2.01 -33.04
N GLU A 599 -22.73 -2.60 -33.10
CA GLU A 599 -23.97 -1.83 -33.30
C GLU A 599 -24.13 -0.73 -32.24
N ARG A 600 -23.90 -1.04 -30.96
CA ARG A 600 -23.96 -0.04 -29.88
C ARG A 600 -22.86 1.01 -29.98
N ALA A 601 -21.63 0.61 -30.28
CA ALA A 601 -20.53 1.54 -30.45
C ALA A 601 -20.81 2.55 -31.56
N LEU A 602 -21.39 2.10 -32.68
CA LEU A 602 -21.71 2.97 -33.82
C LEU A 602 -22.85 3.95 -33.54
N GLN A 603 -23.70 3.73 -32.53
CA GLN A 603 -24.73 4.70 -32.12
C GLN A 603 -24.16 5.97 -31.50
N ARG A 604 -22.91 5.93 -31.01
CA ARG A 604 -22.22 7.10 -30.45
C ARG A 604 -21.38 7.87 -31.46
N ILE A 605 -21.39 7.45 -32.73
CA ILE A 605 -20.57 8.02 -33.81
C ILE A 605 -21.49 8.68 -34.84
N ILE A 606 -21.24 9.95 -35.14
CA ILE A 606 -21.92 10.65 -36.22
C ILE A 606 -21.06 10.52 -37.48
N TRP A 607 -21.60 9.85 -38.51
CA TRP A 607 -20.93 9.71 -39.80
C TRP A 607 -21.13 10.95 -40.67
N ASN A 608 -20.05 11.47 -41.26
CA ASN A 608 -20.12 12.61 -42.16
C ASN A 608 -19.16 12.46 -43.34
N SER A 609 -19.68 12.65 -44.55
CA SER A 609 -18.90 12.62 -45.80
C SER A 609 -18.43 14.01 -46.25
N THR A 610 -18.63 15.02 -45.40
CA THR A 610 -18.27 16.42 -45.68
C THR A 610 -17.54 17.01 -44.48
N THR A 611 -16.58 17.87 -44.76
CA THR A 611 -15.83 18.57 -43.73
C THR A 611 -16.66 19.71 -43.13
N ASP A 612 -17.18 19.52 -41.91
CA ASP A 612 -17.79 20.63 -41.17
C ASP A 612 -16.71 21.58 -40.64
N LEU A 613 -16.57 22.71 -41.34
CA LEU A 613 -15.61 23.76 -41.05
C LEU A 613 -15.80 24.35 -39.65
N SER A 614 -17.03 24.44 -39.16
CA SER A 614 -17.30 25.02 -37.83
C SER A 614 -16.78 24.10 -36.73
N THR A 615 -17.03 22.80 -36.87
CA THR A 615 -16.54 21.73 -35.98
C THR A 615 -15.01 21.64 -35.99
N LEU A 616 -14.36 21.67 -37.17
CA LEU A 616 -12.89 21.65 -37.25
C LEU A 616 -12.25 22.91 -36.63
N ARG A 617 -12.82 24.10 -36.90
CA ARG A 617 -12.33 25.36 -36.33
C ARG A 617 -12.43 25.37 -34.80
N GLY A 618 -13.60 24.98 -34.27
CA GLY A 618 -13.81 24.90 -32.82
C GLY A 618 -12.83 23.94 -32.15
N PHE A 619 -12.59 22.78 -32.77
CA PHE A 619 -11.65 21.81 -32.21
C PHE A 619 -10.19 22.25 -32.31
N ALA A 620 -9.75 22.89 -33.40
CA ALA A 620 -8.40 23.45 -33.50
C ALA A 620 -8.16 24.56 -32.46
N GLN A 621 -9.16 25.40 -32.20
CA GLN A 621 -9.10 26.40 -31.13
C GLN A 621 -8.95 25.73 -29.76
N LEU A 622 -9.66 24.62 -29.52
CA LEU A 622 -9.57 23.87 -28.27
C LEU A 622 -8.16 23.29 -28.07
N ILE A 623 -7.59 22.68 -29.10
CA ILE A 623 -6.21 22.15 -29.09
C ILE A 623 -5.21 23.27 -28.76
N LYS A 624 -5.39 24.46 -29.36
CA LYS A 624 -4.56 25.64 -29.11
C LYS A 624 -4.68 26.16 -27.68
N GLN A 625 -5.91 26.28 -27.16
CA GLN A 625 -6.17 26.72 -25.78
C GLN A 625 -5.53 25.78 -24.75
N GLU A 626 -5.49 24.48 -25.06
CA GLU A 626 -4.85 23.47 -24.23
C GLU A 626 -3.33 23.36 -24.44
N GLY A 627 -2.75 24.20 -25.30
CA GLY A 627 -1.29 24.31 -25.50
C GLY A 627 -0.67 23.28 -26.43
N PHE A 628 -1.49 22.50 -27.16
CA PHE A 628 -1.03 21.46 -28.08
C PHE A 628 -0.88 21.95 -29.53
N LEU A 629 -1.22 23.21 -29.79
CA LEU A 629 -1.02 23.85 -31.10
C LEU A 629 -0.46 25.26 -30.93
N ASN A 630 0.61 25.57 -31.67
CA ASN A 630 1.37 26.82 -31.50
C ASN A 630 0.90 27.97 -32.41
N LYS A 631 0.17 27.68 -33.49
CA LYS A 631 -0.26 28.66 -34.50
C LYS A 631 -1.73 28.46 -34.87
N ASP A 632 -2.37 29.50 -35.36
CA ASP A 632 -3.70 29.36 -35.97
C ASP A 632 -3.62 28.58 -37.29
N ILE A 633 -4.65 27.78 -37.54
CA ILE A 633 -4.78 27.00 -38.78
C ILE A 633 -5.53 27.83 -39.81
N ASP A 634 -4.91 28.02 -40.98
CA ASP A 634 -5.59 28.56 -42.15
C ASP A 634 -6.43 27.45 -42.81
N PHE A 635 -7.73 27.43 -42.50
CA PHE A 635 -8.65 26.43 -43.03
C PHE A 635 -8.98 26.62 -44.51
N ASP A 636 -8.79 27.81 -45.08
CA ASP A 636 -8.97 28.01 -46.53
C ASP A 636 -7.86 27.32 -47.33
N LEU A 637 -6.68 27.15 -46.72
CA LEU A 637 -5.56 26.40 -47.31
C LEU A 637 -5.56 24.91 -46.91
N LEU A 638 -6.02 24.57 -45.70
CA LEU A 638 -6.06 23.18 -45.24
C LEU A 638 -7.15 22.36 -45.93
N LEU A 639 -8.29 22.96 -46.27
CA LEU A 639 -9.40 22.23 -46.87
C LEU A 639 -9.34 22.25 -48.40
N VAL A 640 -9.55 21.09 -49.01
CA VAL A 640 -9.83 21.00 -50.45
C VAL A 640 -11.30 21.35 -50.66
N LYS A 641 -11.57 22.35 -51.51
CA LYS A 641 -12.92 22.87 -51.79
C LYS A 641 -13.65 22.03 -52.84
#